data_AF-A0A1B8VDT6-F1
#
_entry.id   AF-A0A1B8VDT6-F1
#
_cell.length_a   1.000
_cell.length_b   1.000
_cell.length_c   1.000
_cell.angle_alpha   90.00
_cell.angle_beta   90.00
_cell.angle_gamma   90.00
#
_symmetry.space_group_name_H-M   'P 1'
#
loop_
_entity.id
_entity.type
_entity.pdbx_description
1 polymer ?
#
loop_
_entity_poly.entity_id
_entity_poly.type
_entity_poly.pdbx_seq_one_letter_code
_entity_poly.pdbx_strand_id
1 'polypeptide(L)'
;MIAIFLPPYPFRGLPAPYLWVFYRFLTQVDEPLYFITGEEYLDLSGNAQRWEHSDDAIQRLGYKIPTAEVFERHSFHLLREGVFEELLTKHYGNPIQVFREFLTQNIPPLGHELAQALDHEPELEAVITWCNCPTLEHLAEQRGIPVLHLELGPLRSPHYLNTAYLDFCGVNGNTECQRRFEALGEPLDIEATTAELLRYFVRSAGKHEENTDLNPVQVGVALQVEDDSNLIAFSNGYDNSSLISHVKISHLGEPILVRAHPGSLFNLDTQKLIVDYSPDSACFLERIEKLVTINSSVGLEALLRDKDVHAVGDSSYGFIAQLPVAQRVAALSFYLFGYLVPQELIFDLGYLRMRLGTRDEQNIIRSHIAYYSGNKGKYTDAPASLKQMIEFEIYREKLEKLKLTETELKLKGDFLEDEVRRLKYEMERLARIEGELNLKGEQLESEVQRLGNELKKSRHAQNTQQSSDLQAIRDLQAKLSEREQQQQLLTDQLNRAQGQIVEILSSNSWKLSAPVRLAGRTVLRVRRFAQAYQLARSRYASPKLLFNKTLAVYRSEGIPGVRLRLRQLLVRHYQPAHQSDVVTARKHQRSAEVHRLDSPVDIIVCVHNALDDVRHCLESVARYTLSPYNLILVDDGSGAETQAYLSKYATEQGATLHRNDTAGGYTRAANCGLRLSTANYVVLLNSDTIVSPYWLERLVRCAQYDSRTGIVGPLSNTASWQSVPKIFDEAGDWTDNPLPEGVSIQDFANEVAREAHGIYPEVGFINGFCFLINRELINEIGLFDEETFAKGYGEENDYCLRAAAAGWKLAIADDAYVFHAQSKSYSHDRRKELAASAGVKLADKHGQAAINSQLSITAPHLALEYIRQRAALIDGKQATRARTEKFQGKRMLFVLPARTAGGGGNIILLEADRLRRLGIDAHIVNLSSNRDIFLDSYPDNTLPMHFVDSPGAVAELAMNFDAVVATLYLTVEWLAPLAKRANAPKIVYYIQDYEPDFFSANHPEHARALQSYSLVPTAKLITKTQWNRQTLEAKCGQTASVIGIDYDDEQYFPARIFQPTGTVVRVAAMLRPNTPRRAPELTARVLKQLKQQLGARISLHVFGSNASDPDYQALDFDVEHENLGECSPEAVAELLRRTDVFLDLSSFQAMGLTALEAMACGAAVVAPINGGPTEFIQSGVNGLLVDTQDEQACLKAATNLINDFGLRNHIRSQAVGVTRHYPEAVLENLLTAVFAS
;
A
#
# COMPACT_ATOMS: atom_id res chain seq x y z
N MET A 1 12.08 -39.63 -36.49
CA MET A 1 11.19 -39.20 -35.37
C MET A 1 12.03 -38.98 -34.12
N ILE A 2 11.70 -38.01 -33.28
CA ILE A 2 12.39 -37.78 -31.99
C ILE A 2 11.63 -38.50 -30.88
N ALA A 3 12.37 -39.21 -30.02
CA ALA A 3 11.82 -39.85 -28.83
C ALA A 3 12.03 -38.96 -27.59
N ILE A 4 11.05 -38.89 -26.69
CA ILE A 4 11.14 -38.21 -25.39
C ILE A 4 10.98 -39.24 -24.27
N PHE A 5 12.04 -39.44 -23.49
CA PHE A 5 12.08 -40.35 -22.35
C PHE A 5 11.82 -39.59 -21.04
N LEU A 6 10.67 -39.89 -20.41
CA LEU A 6 10.26 -39.32 -19.12
C LEU A 6 9.85 -40.48 -18.19
N PRO A 7 10.72 -40.91 -17.26
CA PRO A 7 10.39 -42.06 -16.42
C PRO A 7 9.17 -41.75 -15.52
N PRO A 8 8.26 -42.72 -15.30
CA PRO A 8 7.08 -42.54 -14.44
C PRO A 8 7.35 -42.71 -12.95
N TYR A 9 8.50 -43.28 -12.62
CA TYR A 9 8.79 -43.80 -11.29
C TYR A 9 8.76 -42.73 -10.19
N PRO A 10 8.02 -42.95 -9.08
CA PRO A 10 7.85 -41.98 -8.00
C PRO A 10 9.05 -41.97 -7.03
N PHE A 11 10.26 -41.74 -7.56
CA PHE A 11 11.50 -41.69 -6.77
C PHE A 11 11.43 -40.74 -5.57
N ARG A 12 10.66 -39.65 -5.72
CA ARG A 12 10.47 -38.59 -4.73
C ARG A 12 9.05 -38.57 -4.15
N GLY A 13 8.34 -39.71 -4.24
CA GLY A 13 6.97 -39.85 -3.73
C GLY A 13 5.89 -39.22 -4.62
N LEU A 14 6.23 -38.82 -5.85
CA LEU A 14 5.29 -38.23 -6.81
C LEU A 14 5.35 -39.00 -8.14
N PRO A 15 4.25 -39.64 -8.59
CA PRO A 15 4.19 -40.26 -9.92
C PRO A 15 4.31 -39.19 -11.01
N ALA A 16 4.74 -39.55 -12.22
CA ALA A 16 4.97 -38.59 -13.31
C ALA A 16 5.76 -37.33 -12.87
N PRO A 17 7.01 -37.47 -12.38
CA PRO A 17 7.77 -36.37 -11.79
C PRO A 17 8.12 -35.24 -12.78
N TYR A 18 8.10 -35.52 -14.09
CA TYR A 18 8.44 -34.56 -15.15
C TYR A 18 7.22 -34.08 -15.94
N LEU A 19 6.04 -34.04 -15.32
CA LEU A 19 4.76 -33.77 -15.98
C LEU A 19 4.73 -32.42 -16.74
N TRP A 20 5.34 -31.38 -16.17
CA TRP A 20 5.40 -30.07 -16.83
C TRP A 20 6.22 -30.10 -18.12
N VAL A 21 7.28 -30.93 -18.18
CA VAL A 21 8.12 -31.13 -19.36
C VAL A 21 7.31 -31.81 -20.46
N PHE A 22 6.54 -32.84 -20.07
CA PHE A 22 5.62 -33.55 -20.96
C PHE A 22 4.62 -32.56 -21.60
N TYR A 23 3.94 -31.74 -20.80
CA TYR A 23 3.00 -30.73 -21.30
C TYR A 23 3.68 -29.69 -22.18
N ARG A 24 4.92 -29.31 -21.86
CA ARG A 24 5.68 -28.34 -22.64
C ARG A 24 6.02 -28.84 -24.04
N PHE A 25 6.50 -30.08 -24.18
CA PHE A 25 6.74 -30.68 -25.50
C PHE A 25 5.45 -30.81 -26.32
N LEU A 26 4.36 -31.26 -25.69
CA LEU A 26 3.05 -31.36 -26.36
C LEU A 26 2.49 -30.01 -26.81
N THR A 27 2.85 -28.91 -26.12
CA THR A 27 2.37 -27.57 -26.47
C THR A 27 3.17 -26.94 -27.61
N GLN A 28 4.48 -27.17 -27.65
CA GLN A 28 5.40 -26.47 -28.56
C GLN A 28 5.63 -27.19 -29.89
N VAL A 29 5.32 -28.48 -29.97
CA VAL A 29 5.65 -29.32 -31.11
C VAL A 29 4.41 -29.68 -31.91
N ASP A 30 4.36 -29.23 -33.17
CA ASP A 30 3.26 -29.52 -34.10
C ASP A 30 3.44 -30.84 -34.88
N GLU A 31 4.58 -31.52 -34.77
CA GLU A 31 4.86 -32.80 -35.41
C GLU A 31 4.75 -34.01 -34.45
N PRO A 32 4.50 -35.24 -34.95
CA PRO A 32 4.43 -36.43 -34.11
C PRO A 32 5.73 -36.70 -33.36
N LEU A 33 5.60 -37.04 -32.07
CA LEU A 33 6.69 -37.41 -31.17
C LEU A 33 6.45 -38.83 -30.67
N TYR A 34 7.54 -39.49 -30.25
CA TYR A 34 7.47 -40.78 -29.58
C TYR A 34 7.80 -40.65 -28.09
N PHE A 35 6.85 -40.89 -27.20
CA PHE A 35 7.07 -40.79 -25.76
C PHE A 35 7.35 -42.17 -25.16
N ILE A 36 8.49 -42.31 -24.48
CA ILE A 36 8.82 -43.45 -23.63
C ILE A 36 8.55 -43.01 -22.19
N THR A 37 7.39 -43.36 -21.65
CA THR A 37 6.83 -42.79 -20.41
C THR A 37 5.97 -43.80 -19.65
N GLY A 38 5.16 -43.39 -18.67
CA GLY A 38 4.14 -44.24 -18.02
C GLY A 38 2.72 -43.72 -18.17
N GLU A 39 1.74 -44.55 -17.79
CA GLU A 39 0.30 -44.24 -17.88
C GLU A 39 -0.09 -43.01 -17.05
N GLU A 40 0.65 -42.72 -15.99
CA GLU A 40 0.43 -41.62 -15.05
C GLU A 40 0.59 -40.26 -15.72
N TYR A 41 1.36 -40.15 -16.81
CA TYR A 41 1.46 -38.91 -17.60
C TYR A 41 0.21 -38.65 -18.46
N LEU A 42 -0.55 -39.70 -18.77
CA LEU A 42 -1.77 -39.63 -19.58
C LEU A 42 -3.02 -39.40 -18.73
N ASP A 43 -2.94 -39.57 -17.41
CA ASP A 43 -4.04 -39.32 -16.49
C ASP A 43 -4.25 -37.83 -16.22
N LEU A 44 -4.97 -37.16 -17.13
CA LEU A 44 -5.35 -35.75 -16.96
C LEU A 44 -6.18 -35.52 -15.69
N SER A 45 -6.96 -36.51 -15.26
CA SER A 45 -7.88 -36.37 -14.13
C SER A 45 -7.18 -36.47 -12.78
N GLY A 46 -6.31 -37.46 -12.60
CA GLY A 46 -5.51 -37.64 -11.39
C GLY A 46 -4.46 -36.54 -11.20
N ASN A 47 -4.00 -35.91 -12.30
CA ASN A 47 -3.02 -34.84 -12.23
C ASN A 47 -3.62 -33.43 -11.98
N ALA A 48 -4.94 -33.27 -12.05
CA ALA A 48 -5.62 -31.96 -12.02
C ALA A 48 -5.37 -31.11 -10.75
N GLN A 49 -4.99 -31.73 -9.63
CA GLN A 49 -4.74 -31.05 -8.35
C GLN A 49 -3.25 -30.74 -8.11
N ARG A 50 -2.38 -31.06 -9.06
CA ARG A 50 -0.94 -30.86 -8.91
C ARG A 50 -0.53 -29.43 -9.27
N TRP A 51 0.65 -29.02 -8.81
CA TRP A 51 1.18 -27.68 -9.07
C TRP A 51 1.34 -27.39 -10.56
N GLU A 52 1.56 -28.41 -11.42
CA GLU A 52 1.64 -28.26 -12.87
C GLU A 52 0.31 -27.77 -13.51
N HIS A 53 -0.82 -27.89 -12.81
CA HIS A 53 -2.13 -27.38 -13.25
C HIS A 53 -2.48 -26.00 -12.68
N SER A 54 -1.58 -25.40 -11.88
CA SER A 54 -1.76 -24.03 -11.39
C SER A 54 -1.52 -23.00 -12.50
N ASP A 55 -2.29 -21.91 -12.48
CA ASP A 55 -2.15 -20.81 -13.45
C ASP A 55 -0.74 -20.20 -13.44
N ASP A 56 -0.11 -20.10 -12.27
CA ASP A 56 1.29 -19.64 -12.15
C ASP A 56 2.24 -20.55 -12.93
N ALA A 57 2.17 -21.87 -12.73
CA ALA A 57 3.07 -22.81 -13.41
C ALA A 57 2.86 -22.79 -14.93
N ILE A 58 1.60 -22.76 -15.37
CA ILE A 58 1.21 -22.68 -16.79
C ILE A 58 1.77 -21.40 -17.43
N GLN A 59 1.59 -20.24 -16.80
CA GLN A 59 2.08 -18.97 -17.34
C GLN A 59 3.61 -18.87 -17.28
N ARG A 60 4.23 -19.30 -16.18
CA ARG A 60 5.67 -19.20 -15.94
C ARG A 60 6.50 -20.15 -16.82
N LEU A 61 6.01 -21.37 -17.04
CA LEU A 61 6.70 -22.40 -17.84
C LEU A 61 6.18 -22.48 -19.29
N GLY A 62 5.08 -21.79 -19.59
CA GLY A 62 4.60 -21.49 -20.94
C GLY A 62 3.91 -22.64 -21.67
N TYR A 63 3.42 -23.68 -21.00
CA TYR A 63 2.69 -24.77 -21.65
C TYR A 63 1.18 -24.60 -21.54
N LYS A 64 0.42 -25.48 -22.18
CA LYS A 64 -1.02 -25.66 -21.98
C LYS A 64 -1.27 -27.09 -21.49
N ILE A 65 -2.34 -27.29 -20.73
CA ILE A 65 -2.78 -28.64 -20.37
C ILE A 65 -3.29 -29.32 -21.65
N PRO A 66 -2.72 -30.46 -22.06
CA PRO A 66 -3.10 -31.13 -23.30
C PRO A 66 -4.50 -31.73 -23.17
N THR A 67 -5.21 -31.82 -24.29
CA THR A 67 -6.47 -32.57 -24.39
C THR A 67 -6.19 -34.01 -24.82
N ALA A 68 -7.15 -34.91 -24.66
CA ALA A 68 -7.02 -36.29 -25.15
C ALA A 68 -6.72 -36.36 -26.66
N GLU A 69 -7.26 -35.42 -27.45
CA GLU A 69 -6.98 -35.32 -28.90
C GLU A 69 -5.52 -34.98 -29.21
N VAL A 70 -4.83 -34.24 -28.33
CA VAL A 70 -3.40 -33.97 -28.49
C VAL A 70 -2.61 -35.27 -28.37
N PHE A 71 -2.98 -36.17 -27.46
CA PHE A 71 -2.30 -37.46 -27.31
C PHE A 71 -2.42 -38.32 -28.57
N GLU A 72 -3.55 -38.33 -29.27
CA GLU A 72 -3.75 -39.13 -30.50
C GLU A 72 -2.77 -38.79 -31.63
N ARG A 73 -2.09 -37.63 -31.56
CA ARG A 73 -1.08 -37.21 -32.54
C ARG A 73 0.32 -37.78 -32.29
N HIS A 74 0.55 -38.35 -31.11
CA HIS A 74 1.85 -38.85 -30.67
C HIS A 74 1.79 -40.36 -30.43
N SER A 75 2.95 -41.02 -30.47
CA SER A 75 3.08 -42.44 -30.18
C SER A 75 3.66 -42.64 -28.78
N PHE A 76 3.24 -43.69 -28.08
CA PHE A 76 3.62 -43.93 -26.69
C PHE A 76 4.11 -45.35 -26.47
N HIS A 77 5.16 -45.49 -25.68
CA HIS A 77 5.56 -46.75 -25.07
C HIS A 77 5.52 -46.58 -23.55
N LEU A 78 4.68 -47.39 -22.91
CA LEU A 78 4.34 -47.29 -21.51
C LEU A 78 5.17 -48.28 -20.70
N LEU A 79 6.08 -47.76 -19.88
CA LEU A 79 6.93 -48.50 -18.96
C LEU A 79 6.11 -49.04 -17.80
N ARG A 80 6.46 -50.23 -17.32
CA ARG A 80 5.71 -50.89 -16.25
C ARG A 80 6.24 -50.50 -14.86
N GLU A 81 5.34 -50.40 -13.89
CA GLU A 81 5.71 -50.15 -12.48
C GLU A 81 6.56 -51.28 -11.86
N GLY A 82 6.45 -52.52 -12.38
CA GLY A 82 7.11 -53.69 -11.81
C GLY A 82 8.64 -53.58 -11.68
N VAL A 83 9.30 -52.83 -12.58
CA VAL A 83 10.76 -52.58 -12.49
C VAL A 83 11.09 -51.73 -11.25
N PHE A 84 10.27 -50.73 -10.95
CA PHE A 84 10.47 -49.88 -9.78
C PHE A 84 10.21 -50.64 -8.49
N GLU A 85 9.17 -51.47 -8.43
CA GLU A 85 8.88 -52.33 -7.27
C GLU A 85 10.00 -53.34 -6.99
N GLU A 86 10.60 -53.92 -8.02
CA GLU A 86 11.74 -54.83 -7.90
C GLU A 86 12.96 -54.11 -7.32
N LEU A 87 13.29 -52.93 -7.86
CA LEU A 87 14.40 -52.12 -7.35
C LEU A 87 14.15 -51.62 -5.93
N LEU A 88 12.92 -51.21 -5.62
CA LEU A 88 12.53 -50.78 -4.29
C LEU A 88 12.67 -51.92 -3.28
N THR A 89 12.27 -53.14 -3.67
CA THR A 89 12.47 -54.36 -2.87
C THR A 89 13.96 -54.65 -2.67
N LYS A 90 14.78 -54.56 -3.74
CA LYS A 90 16.23 -54.72 -3.68
C LYS A 90 16.89 -53.76 -2.69
N HIS A 91 16.37 -52.54 -2.60
CA HIS A 91 16.86 -51.49 -1.69
C HIS A 91 16.07 -51.38 -0.38
N TYR A 92 15.40 -52.46 0.04
CA TYR A 92 14.68 -52.55 1.33
C TYR A 92 13.65 -51.43 1.55
N GLY A 93 13.00 -50.97 0.48
CA GLY A 93 12.02 -49.88 0.54
C GLY A 93 12.63 -48.49 0.49
N ASN A 94 13.91 -48.31 0.13
CA ASN A 94 14.56 -47.00 0.06
C ASN A 94 14.49 -46.39 -1.36
N PRO A 95 13.57 -45.45 -1.64
CA PRO A 95 13.39 -44.89 -2.97
C PRO A 95 14.56 -43.99 -3.43
N ILE A 96 15.32 -43.41 -2.50
CA ILE A 96 16.47 -42.55 -2.81
C ILE A 96 17.63 -43.39 -3.36
N GLN A 97 17.87 -44.58 -2.81
CA GLN A 97 18.88 -45.50 -3.34
C GLN A 97 18.48 -46.05 -4.71
N VAL A 98 17.19 -46.31 -4.92
CA VAL A 98 16.65 -46.67 -6.24
C VAL A 98 16.91 -45.53 -7.24
N PHE A 99 16.63 -44.29 -6.88
CA PHE A 99 16.86 -43.14 -7.76
C PHE A 99 18.34 -42.95 -8.08
N ARG A 100 19.22 -43.10 -7.07
CA ARG A 100 20.67 -43.07 -7.28
C ARG A 100 21.13 -44.15 -8.25
N GLU A 101 20.66 -45.39 -8.08
CA GLU A 101 20.99 -46.49 -8.99
C GLU A 101 20.49 -46.17 -10.42
N PHE A 102 19.27 -45.64 -10.56
CA PHE A 102 18.71 -45.23 -11.84
C PHE A 102 19.55 -44.18 -12.57
N LEU A 103 20.03 -43.16 -11.85
CA LEU A 103 20.80 -42.06 -12.41
C LEU A 103 22.26 -42.42 -12.72
N THR A 104 22.82 -43.49 -12.11
CA THR A 104 24.27 -43.73 -12.11
C THR A 104 24.70 -45.12 -12.57
N GLN A 105 23.77 -46.07 -12.72
CA GLN A 105 24.10 -47.46 -13.05
C GLN A 105 23.29 -47.97 -14.23
N ASN A 106 23.81 -49.00 -14.89
CA ASN A 106 23.09 -49.78 -15.87
C ASN A 106 22.22 -50.82 -15.15
N ILE A 107 20.92 -50.80 -15.38
CA ILE A 107 19.89 -51.58 -14.69
C ILE A 107 19.32 -52.63 -15.66
N PRO A 108 19.68 -53.92 -15.51
CA PRO A 108 19.26 -54.96 -16.46
C PRO A 108 17.73 -55.15 -16.59
N PRO A 109 16.91 -55.13 -15.52
CA PRO A 109 15.45 -55.21 -15.66
C PRO A 109 14.85 -54.08 -16.51
N LEU A 110 15.28 -52.84 -16.25
CA LEU A 110 14.90 -51.66 -17.04
C LEU A 110 15.39 -51.77 -18.50
N GLY A 111 16.58 -52.34 -18.70
CA GLY A 111 17.18 -52.48 -20.02
C GLY A 111 16.35 -53.35 -20.99
N HIS A 112 15.61 -54.35 -20.48
CA HIS A 112 14.74 -55.17 -21.33
C HIS A 112 13.55 -54.36 -21.88
N GLU A 113 12.93 -53.53 -21.05
CA GLU A 113 11.80 -52.68 -21.47
C GLU A 113 12.27 -51.55 -22.40
N LEU A 114 13.37 -50.87 -22.06
CA LEU A 114 13.93 -49.81 -22.90
C LEU A 114 14.42 -50.33 -24.25
N ALA A 115 14.99 -51.54 -24.32
CA ALA A 115 15.35 -52.14 -25.61
C ALA A 115 14.11 -52.34 -26.49
N GLN A 116 13.00 -52.81 -25.93
CA GLN A 116 11.74 -52.96 -26.66
C GLN A 116 11.17 -51.61 -27.12
N ALA A 117 11.27 -50.57 -26.29
CA ALA A 117 10.85 -49.22 -26.65
C ALA A 117 11.68 -48.67 -27.82
N LEU A 118 13.01 -48.79 -27.77
CA LEU A 118 13.87 -48.31 -28.84
C LEU A 118 13.72 -49.12 -30.14
N ASP A 119 13.40 -50.42 -30.06
CA ASP A 119 13.19 -51.27 -31.23
C ASP A 119 11.79 -51.10 -31.85
N HIS A 120 10.84 -50.49 -31.13
CA HIS A 120 9.47 -50.27 -31.60
C HIS A 120 9.41 -49.26 -32.76
N GLU A 121 10.24 -48.21 -32.68
CA GLU A 121 10.34 -47.16 -33.69
C GLU A 121 11.69 -47.27 -34.43
N PRO A 122 11.72 -47.84 -35.66
CA PRO A 122 12.99 -48.18 -36.33
C PRO A 122 13.77 -46.98 -36.87
N GLU A 123 13.18 -45.78 -36.94
CA GLU A 123 13.81 -44.56 -37.50
C GLU A 123 13.83 -43.40 -36.47
N LEU A 124 14.48 -43.63 -35.33
CA LEU A 124 14.73 -42.58 -34.32
C LEU A 124 15.91 -41.69 -34.70
N GLU A 125 15.67 -40.38 -34.73
CA GLU A 125 16.70 -39.35 -34.94
C GLU A 125 17.56 -39.14 -33.69
N ALA A 126 16.90 -39.17 -32.52
CA ALA A 126 17.50 -38.99 -31.21
C ALA A 126 16.53 -39.39 -30.09
N VAL A 127 17.06 -39.62 -28.89
CA VAL A 127 16.28 -39.68 -27.64
C VAL A 127 16.59 -38.46 -26.79
N ILE A 128 15.56 -37.79 -26.31
CA ILE A 128 15.66 -36.68 -25.36
C ILE A 128 15.30 -37.20 -23.98
N THR A 129 16.09 -36.86 -22.97
CA THR A 129 15.80 -37.18 -21.58
C THR A 129 15.99 -35.97 -20.67
N TRP A 130 15.25 -35.96 -19.56
CA TRP A 130 15.31 -34.91 -18.55
C TRP A 130 16.30 -35.22 -17.40
N CYS A 131 16.90 -36.42 -17.38
CA CYS A 131 17.85 -36.83 -16.35
C CYS A 131 18.81 -37.87 -16.91
N ASN A 132 19.92 -38.12 -16.23
CA ASN A 132 20.86 -39.16 -16.65
C ASN A 132 20.23 -40.54 -16.47
N CYS A 133 20.48 -41.44 -17.41
CA CYS A 133 20.02 -42.82 -17.33
C CYS A 133 21.00 -43.71 -18.10
N PRO A 134 22.06 -44.21 -17.45
CA PRO A 134 23.10 -44.99 -18.12
C PRO A 134 22.58 -46.24 -18.85
N THR A 135 21.46 -46.79 -18.38
CA THR A 135 20.75 -47.90 -19.06
C THR A 135 20.25 -47.48 -20.44
N LEU A 136 19.57 -46.32 -20.54
CA LEU A 136 19.09 -45.77 -21.80
C LEU A 136 20.26 -45.39 -22.71
N GLU A 137 21.24 -44.67 -22.16
CA GLU A 137 22.43 -44.21 -22.88
C GLU A 137 23.16 -45.37 -23.54
N HIS A 138 23.40 -46.45 -22.79
CA HIS A 138 24.07 -47.65 -23.29
C HIS A 138 23.30 -48.33 -24.43
N LEU A 139 21.97 -48.44 -24.31
CA LEU A 139 21.13 -49.07 -25.34
C LEU A 139 20.97 -48.22 -26.59
N ALA A 140 20.92 -46.90 -26.44
CA ALA A 140 20.89 -45.95 -27.54
C ALA A 140 22.23 -45.94 -28.29
N GLU A 141 23.36 -45.96 -27.56
CA GLU A 141 24.71 -46.05 -28.15
C GLU A 141 24.88 -47.32 -29.00
N GLN A 142 24.42 -48.48 -28.52
CA GLN A 142 24.45 -49.74 -29.29
C GLN A 142 23.70 -49.66 -30.62
N ARG A 143 22.70 -48.77 -30.71
CA ARG A 143 21.86 -48.55 -31.90
C ARG A 143 22.32 -47.35 -32.73
N GLY A 144 23.37 -46.64 -32.31
CA GLY A 144 23.82 -45.41 -32.94
C GLY A 144 22.84 -44.25 -32.82
N ILE A 145 21.95 -44.28 -31.81
CA ILE A 145 20.97 -43.24 -31.56
C ILE A 145 21.55 -42.23 -30.55
N PRO A 146 21.66 -40.94 -30.89
CA PRO A 146 22.17 -39.93 -29.97
C PRO A 146 21.16 -39.64 -28.83
N VAL A 147 21.68 -39.39 -27.63
CA VAL A 147 20.88 -38.98 -26.46
C VAL A 147 21.16 -37.52 -26.11
N LEU A 148 20.11 -36.72 -25.94
CA LEU A 148 20.20 -35.34 -25.46
C LEU A 148 19.63 -35.26 -24.05
N HIS A 149 20.45 -34.79 -23.12
CA HIS A 149 20.07 -34.52 -21.74
C HIS A 149 19.70 -33.05 -21.61
N LEU A 150 18.43 -32.80 -21.30
CA LEU A 150 17.87 -31.45 -21.13
C LEU A 150 17.51 -31.23 -19.67
N GLU A 151 17.68 -30.01 -19.20
CA GLU A 151 17.16 -29.57 -17.89
C GLU A 151 17.10 -28.04 -17.87
N LEU A 152 16.37 -27.45 -16.92
CA LEU A 152 16.42 -26.02 -16.65
C LEU A 152 17.81 -25.62 -16.16
N GLY A 153 18.35 -24.55 -16.77
CA GLY A 153 19.69 -24.06 -16.50
C GLY A 153 19.80 -23.33 -15.16
N PRO A 154 21.01 -22.89 -14.78
CA PRO A 154 21.29 -22.34 -13.47
C PRO A 154 20.81 -20.88 -13.32
N LEU A 155 20.62 -20.16 -14.43
CA LEU A 155 20.12 -18.77 -14.44
C LEU A 155 18.64 -18.76 -14.87
N ARG A 156 17.76 -18.23 -14.02
CA ARG A 156 16.30 -18.31 -14.16
C ARG A 156 15.59 -17.00 -13.82
N SER A 157 14.43 -16.80 -14.42
CA SER A 157 13.45 -15.74 -14.12
C SER A 157 12.93 -15.86 -12.67
N PRO A 158 12.60 -14.74 -12.00
CA PRO A 158 12.61 -13.35 -12.49
C PRO A 158 13.99 -12.69 -12.46
N HIS A 159 14.96 -13.31 -11.80
CA HIS A 159 16.26 -12.69 -11.47
C HIS A 159 17.19 -12.57 -12.66
N TYR A 160 17.15 -13.56 -13.56
CA TYR A 160 18.02 -13.67 -14.72
C TYR A 160 17.23 -14.02 -16.00
N LEU A 161 17.90 -13.91 -17.15
CA LEU A 161 17.44 -14.55 -18.39
C LEU A 161 17.31 -16.07 -18.19
N ASN A 162 16.22 -16.64 -18.69
CA ASN A 162 15.96 -18.08 -18.61
C ASN A 162 16.95 -18.88 -19.46
N THR A 163 17.69 -19.77 -18.82
CA THR A 163 18.67 -20.68 -19.43
C THR A 163 18.26 -22.14 -19.26
N ALA A 164 18.85 -23.02 -20.07
CA ALA A 164 18.67 -24.45 -20.08
C ALA A 164 20.00 -25.16 -20.34
N TYR A 165 20.07 -26.43 -19.94
CA TYR A 165 21.12 -27.38 -20.33
C TYR A 165 20.69 -28.16 -21.57
N LEU A 166 21.66 -28.40 -22.46
CA LEU A 166 21.57 -29.37 -23.54
C LEU A 166 22.94 -30.01 -23.70
N ASP A 167 23.04 -31.25 -23.24
CA ASP A 167 24.29 -32.00 -23.14
C ASP A 167 24.12 -33.41 -23.71
N PHE A 168 25.10 -33.89 -24.48
CA PHE A 168 25.02 -35.22 -25.11
C PHE A 168 25.61 -36.35 -24.27
N CYS A 169 26.20 -36.03 -23.12
CA CYS A 169 26.84 -36.99 -22.22
C CYS A 169 26.13 -37.09 -20.87
N GLY A 170 25.63 -35.97 -20.35
CA GLY A 170 24.90 -35.96 -19.08
C GLY A 170 24.52 -34.55 -18.64
N VAL A 171 23.45 -34.44 -17.88
CA VAL A 171 22.99 -33.18 -17.27
C VAL A 171 23.25 -33.18 -15.78
N ASN A 172 23.60 -32.00 -15.24
CA ASN A 172 24.07 -31.77 -13.87
C ASN A 172 25.41 -32.44 -13.54
N GLY A 173 25.53 -33.76 -13.70
CA GLY A 173 26.77 -34.51 -13.62
C GLY A 173 27.11 -35.25 -14.91
N ASN A 174 28.36 -35.69 -15.03
CA ASN A 174 28.92 -36.30 -16.25
C ASN A 174 28.80 -35.42 -17.51
N THR A 175 28.87 -34.10 -17.32
CA THR A 175 28.63 -33.13 -18.40
C THR A 175 29.80 -33.05 -19.39
N GLU A 176 29.51 -32.69 -20.65
CA GLU A 176 30.52 -32.50 -21.70
C GLU A 176 31.11 -31.08 -21.74
N CYS A 177 30.69 -30.19 -20.83
CA CYS A 177 31.04 -28.76 -20.83
C CYS A 177 32.57 -28.51 -20.89
N GLN A 178 33.33 -29.15 -20.01
CA GLN A 178 34.79 -28.99 -19.96
C GLN A 178 35.44 -29.47 -21.27
N ARG A 179 35.04 -30.64 -21.77
CA ARG A 179 35.58 -31.19 -23.02
C ARG A 179 35.28 -30.30 -24.22
N ARG A 180 34.07 -29.72 -24.29
CA ARG A 180 33.71 -28.75 -25.33
C ARG A 180 34.55 -27.48 -25.26
N PHE A 181 34.79 -26.97 -24.05
CA PHE A 181 35.65 -25.80 -23.85
C PHE A 181 37.10 -26.07 -24.30
N GLU A 182 37.67 -27.21 -23.89
CA GLU A 182 39.04 -27.62 -24.27
C GLU A 182 39.18 -27.85 -25.78
N ALA A 183 38.12 -28.30 -26.45
CA ALA A 183 38.10 -28.53 -27.89
C ALA A 183 38.12 -27.24 -28.74
N LEU A 184 37.93 -26.05 -28.16
CA LEU A 184 38.02 -24.78 -28.87
C LEU A 184 39.43 -24.49 -29.42
N GLY A 185 40.47 -25.09 -28.84
CA GLY A 185 41.86 -25.05 -29.33
C GLY A 185 42.61 -23.74 -29.11
N GLU A 186 41.95 -22.59 -29.23
CA GLU A 186 42.48 -21.26 -28.90
C GLU A 186 41.71 -20.61 -27.74
N PRO A 187 42.39 -19.87 -26.83
CA PRO A 187 41.72 -19.19 -25.73
C PRO A 187 40.76 -18.11 -26.26
N LEU A 188 39.52 -18.16 -25.79
CA LEU A 188 38.52 -17.11 -26.02
C LEU A 188 38.90 -15.86 -25.20
N ASP A 189 39.87 -15.10 -25.71
CA ASP A 189 40.37 -13.88 -25.09
C ASP A 189 39.37 -12.73 -25.25
N ILE A 190 38.28 -12.79 -24.49
CA ILE A 190 37.22 -11.77 -24.49
C ILE A 190 37.65 -10.59 -23.63
N GLU A 191 37.59 -9.38 -24.20
CA GLU A 191 37.78 -8.13 -23.46
C GLU A 191 36.53 -7.76 -22.64
N ALA A 192 36.17 -8.61 -21.68
CA ALA A 192 35.03 -8.39 -20.77
C ALA A 192 35.36 -8.78 -19.33
N THR A 193 34.72 -8.13 -18.37
CA THR A 193 34.78 -8.52 -16.95
C THR A 193 33.67 -9.53 -16.61
N THR A 194 33.86 -10.32 -15.55
CA THR A 194 32.81 -11.21 -15.00
C THR A 194 31.53 -10.43 -14.67
N ALA A 195 31.67 -9.20 -14.17
CA ALA A 195 30.57 -8.28 -13.92
C ALA A 195 29.85 -7.81 -15.20
N GLU A 196 30.54 -7.69 -16.34
CA GLU A 196 29.90 -7.39 -17.63
C GLU A 196 29.13 -8.60 -18.16
N LEU A 197 29.70 -9.81 -18.05
CA LEU A 197 29.00 -11.06 -18.38
C LEU A 197 27.74 -11.22 -17.54
N LEU A 198 27.84 -11.03 -16.22
CA LEU A 198 26.71 -11.08 -15.30
C LEU A 198 25.62 -10.05 -15.68
N ARG A 199 26.03 -8.81 -15.97
CA ARG A 199 25.09 -7.72 -16.30
C ARG A 199 24.21 -8.01 -17.51
N TYR A 200 24.70 -8.79 -18.47
CA TYR A 200 23.93 -9.22 -19.65
C TYR A 200 22.76 -10.13 -19.28
N PHE A 201 23.00 -11.06 -18.36
CA PHE A 201 22.02 -12.05 -17.94
C PHE A 201 21.12 -11.58 -16.79
N VAL A 202 21.54 -10.58 -15.99
CA VAL A 202 20.74 -10.06 -14.86
C VAL A 202 19.52 -9.26 -15.34
N ARG A 203 18.40 -9.41 -14.63
CA ARG A 203 17.18 -8.59 -14.78
C ARG A 203 16.85 -7.84 -13.48
N SER A 204 16.76 -8.57 -12.37
CA SER A 204 16.43 -8.01 -11.04
C SER A 204 17.33 -8.47 -9.89
N ALA A 205 18.20 -9.47 -10.08
CA ALA A 205 19.10 -9.97 -9.03
C ALA A 205 19.96 -8.84 -8.40
N GLY A 206 19.95 -8.72 -7.07
CA GLY A 206 20.77 -7.74 -6.34
C GLY A 206 20.35 -6.27 -6.49
N LYS A 207 19.16 -5.97 -7.03
CA LYS A 207 18.60 -4.61 -7.08
C LYS A 207 17.76 -4.30 -5.85
N HIS A 208 18.38 -4.31 -4.67
CA HIS A 208 17.74 -3.87 -3.42
C HIS A 208 18.34 -2.53 -3.00
N GLU A 209 17.53 -1.63 -2.43
CA GLU A 209 18.03 -0.35 -1.92
C GLU A 209 19.10 -0.59 -0.85
N GLU A 210 20.19 0.19 -0.89
CA GLU A 210 21.38 0.08 -0.04
C GLU A 210 21.02 0.16 1.45
N ASN A 211 20.69 -0.98 2.06
CA ASN A 211 20.53 -1.07 3.51
C ASN A 211 20.76 -2.52 4.00
N THR A 212 21.85 -3.14 3.55
CA THR A 212 22.33 -4.38 4.18
C THR A 212 23.55 -4.05 5.05
N ASP A 213 23.42 -4.35 6.34
CA ASP A 213 24.51 -4.32 7.31
C ASP A 213 25.52 -5.42 6.93
N LEU A 214 26.44 -5.08 6.04
CA LEU A 214 27.46 -5.99 5.50
C LEU A 214 28.58 -6.14 6.54
N ASN A 215 28.34 -6.95 7.57
CA ASN A 215 29.47 -7.60 8.24
C ASN A 215 29.91 -8.78 7.35
N PRO A 216 31.01 -8.65 6.59
CA PRO A 216 31.45 -9.71 5.70
C PRO A 216 31.88 -10.93 6.53
N VAL A 217 31.37 -12.09 6.16
CA VAL A 217 31.76 -13.39 6.70
C VAL A 217 32.73 -14.03 5.71
N GLN A 218 33.85 -14.55 6.17
CA GLN A 218 34.88 -15.08 5.27
C GLN A 218 34.37 -16.25 4.40
N VAL A 219 33.52 -17.12 4.97
CA VAL A 219 33.04 -18.34 4.30
C VAL A 219 31.53 -18.47 4.36
N GLY A 220 30.92 -18.63 3.20
CA GLY A 220 29.52 -18.99 3.02
C GLY A 220 29.33 -20.45 2.61
N VAL A 221 28.21 -21.04 3.02
CA VAL A 221 27.79 -22.40 2.62
C VAL A 221 26.40 -22.32 2.00
N ALA A 222 26.26 -22.76 0.74
CA ALA A 222 24.95 -22.86 0.09
C ALA A 222 24.46 -24.31 0.08
N LEU A 223 23.36 -24.56 0.78
CA LEU A 223 22.70 -25.86 0.85
C LEU A 223 21.75 -26.08 -0.34
N GLN A 224 21.34 -27.33 -0.55
CA GLN A 224 20.47 -27.76 -1.65
C GLN A 224 19.28 -28.57 -1.13
N VAL A 225 18.28 -28.85 -1.98
CA VAL A 225 17.17 -29.73 -1.63
C VAL A 225 17.68 -31.16 -1.46
N GLU A 226 17.31 -31.82 -0.37
CA GLU A 226 17.89 -33.09 0.06
C GLU A 226 17.63 -34.26 -0.90
N ASP A 227 16.51 -34.20 -1.63
CA ASP A 227 16.04 -35.26 -2.50
C ASP A 227 16.20 -34.94 -4.01
N ASP A 228 16.98 -33.90 -4.34
CA ASP A 228 17.32 -33.57 -5.73
C ASP A 228 18.38 -34.55 -6.27
N SER A 229 18.25 -34.89 -7.56
CA SER A 229 19.23 -35.64 -8.36
C SER A 229 20.67 -35.16 -8.15
N ASN A 230 20.87 -33.84 -8.04
CA ASN A 230 22.17 -33.20 -7.76
C ASN A 230 22.82 -33.74 -6.48
N LEU A 231 22.05 -33.87 -5.41
CA LEU A 231 22.54 -34.33 -4.11
C LEU A 231 22.59 -35.86 -4.02
N ILE A 232 21.67 -36.54 -4.71
CA ILE A 232 21.53 -38.00 -4.68
C ILE A 232 22.64 -38.70 -5.48
N ALA A 233 22.94 -38.21 -6.68
CA ALA A 233 23.82 -38.90 -7.63
C ALA A 233 25.17 -38.20 -7.82
N PHE A 234 25.19 -36.87 -7.77
CA PHE A 234 26.35 -36.07 -8.21
C PHE A 234 27.05 -35.33 -7.06
N SER A 235 26.79 -35.72 -5.81
CA SER A 235 27.32 -35.05 -4.62
C SER A 235 28.72 -35.52 -4.19
N ASN A 236 29.31 -36.51 -4.86
CA ASN A 236 30.51 -37.20 -4.40
C ASN A 236 30.41 -37.76 -2.97
N GLY A 237 29.19 -38.17 -2.56
CA GLY A 237 28.93 -38.73 -1.23
C GLY A 237 28.72 -37.69 -0.13
N TYR A 238 28.65 -36.41 -0.49
CA TYR A 238 28.25 -35.35 0.44
C TYR A 238 26.72 -35.22 0.50
N ASP A 239 26.25 -34.79 1.66
CA ASP A 239 24.90 -34.30 1.94
C ASP A 239 25.00 -32.93 2.65
N ASN A 240 23.88 -32.28 2.92
CA ASN A 240 23.88 -30.97 3.58
C ASN A 240 24.63 -30.99 4.95
N SER A 241 24.51 -32.08 5.71
CA SER A 241 25.12 -32.21 7.05
C SER A 241 26.64 -32.40 6.98
N SER A 242 27.10 -33.26 6.09
CA SER A 242 28.51 -33.54 5.86
C SER A 242 29.22 -32.38 5.17
N LEU A 243 28.53 -31.61 4.32
CA LEU A 243 29.04 -30.35 3.78
C LEU A 243 29.33 -29.34 4.90
N ILE A 244 28.35 -29.08 5.77
CA ILE A 244 28.53 -28.19 6.93
C ILE A 244 29.67 -28.69 7.82
N SER A 245 29.72 -29.99 8.08
CA SER A 245 30.78 -30.61 8.89
C SER A 245 32.16 -30.43 8.24
N HIS A 246 32.26 -30.63 6.92
CA HIS A 246 33.48 -30.43 6.16
C HIS A 246 33.98 -28.98 6.22
N VAL A 247 33.09 -28.00 6.10
CA VAL A 247 33.45 -26.58 6.22
C VAL A 247 33.88 -26.26 7.65
N LYS A 248 33.15 -26.74 8.67
CA LYS A 248 33.53 -26.56 10.08
C LYS A 248 34.91 -27.13 10.42
N ILE A 249 35.29 -28.25 9.82
CA ILE A 249 36.62 -28.85 9.98
C ILE A 249 37.69 -28.03 9.25
N SER A 250 37.39 -27.60 8.02
CA SER A 250 38.36 -26.90 7.16
C SER A 250 38.58 -25.44 7.58
N HIS A 251 37.62 -24.86 8.31
CA HIS A 251 37.60 -23.46 8.78
C HIS A 251 37.37 -23.38 10.30
N LEU A 252 38.14 -24.15 11.07
CA LEU A 252 38.04 -24.21 12.53
C LEU A 252 38.25 -22.82 13.16
N GLY A 253 37.20 -22.32 13.83
CA GLY A 253 37.24 -21.04 14.55
C GLY A 253 36.84 -19.82 13.73
N GLU A 254 36.57 -19.96 12.43
CA GLU A 254 36.03 -18.90 11.58
C GLU A 254 34.49 -18.92 11.61
N PRO A 255 33.82 -17.75 11.59
CA PRO A 255 32.37 -17.70 11.42
C PRO A 255 31.99 -18.20 10.02
N ILE A 256 31.01 -19.11 9.95
CA ILE A 256 30.51 -19.68 8.69
C ILE A 256 29.05 -19.28 8.53
N LEU A 257 28.73 -18.62 7.42
CA LEU A 257 27.38 -18.18 7.07
C LEU A 257 26.69 -19.24 6.20
N VAL A 258 25.63 -19.87 6.70
CA VAL A 258 24.94 -20.97 6.02
C VAL A 258 23.62 -20.51 5.42
N ARG A 259 23.48 -20.60 4.10
CA ARG A 259 22.24 -20.34 3.36
C ARG A 259 21.50 -21.63 3.10
N ALA A 260 20.30 -21.75 3.68
CA ALA A 260 19.37 -22.83 3.37
C ALA A 260 18.78 -22.65 1.97
N HIS A 261 18.44 -23.76 1.31
CA HIS A 261 17.65 -23.71 0.08
C HIS A 261 16.17 -23.46 0.43
N PRO A 262 15.45 -22.52 -0.22
CA PRO A 262 14.03 -22.25 0.10
C PRO A 262 13.11 -23.46 -0.05
N GLY A 263 13.44 -24.37 -0.96
CA GLY A 263 12.73 -25.64 -1.17
C GLY A 263 13.22 -26.81 -0.30
N SER A 264 14.10 -26.57 0.67
CA SER A 264 14.54 -27.59 1.65
C SER A 264 13.35 -28.08 2.49
N LEU A 265 13.31 -29.38 2.79
CA LEU A 265 12.31 -29.93 3.71
C LEU A 265 12.66 -29.67 5.19
N PHE A 266 13.89 -29.23 5.46
CA PHE A 266 14.45 -29.10 6.80
C PHE A 266 14.89 -27.66 7.09
N ASN A 267 14.71 -27.25 8.36
CA ASN A 267 15.18 -25.97 8.88
C ASN A 267 16.54 -26.14 9.58
N LEU A 268 17.35 -25.07 9.56
CA LEU A 268 18.64 -25.03 10.24
C LEU A 268 18.51 -24.62 11.71
N ASP A 269 19.35 -25.21 12.56
CA ASP A 269 19.46 -24.85 13.98
C ASP A 269 20.28 -23.56 14.15
N THR A 270 19.58 -22.45 14.40
CA THR A 270 20.14 -21.10 14.54
C THR A 270 20.99 -20.92 15.80
N GLN A 271 20.92 -21.85 16.76
CA GLN A 271 21.79 -21.81 17.95
C GLN A 271 23.20 -22.35 17.65
N LYS A 272 23.37 -23.12 16.56
CA LYS A 272 24.64 -23.80 16.22
C LYS A 272 25.30 -23.32 14.94
N LEU A 273 24.60 -22.50 14.14
CA LEU A 273 25.02 -22.02 12.83
C LEU A 273 24.62 -20.56 12.66
N ILE A 274 25.46 -19.78 12.00
CA ILE A 274 25.09 -18.43 11.55
C ILE A 274 24.30 -18.63 10.26
N VAL A 275 22.99 -18.38 10.31
CA VAL A 275 22.10 -18.64 9.17
C VAL A 275 21.93 -17.36 8.35
N ASP A 276 22.03 -17.49 7.03
CA ASP A 276 21.74 -16.43 6.08
C ASP A 276 20.23 -16.26 5.89
N TYR A 277 19.78 -15.01 5.96
CA TYR A 277 18.39 -14.59 5.70
C TYR A 277 18.32 -13.55 4.58
N SER A 278 19.36 -13.46 3.74
CA SER A 278 19.38 -12.53 2.61
C SER A 278 18.20 -12.82 1.66
N PRO A 279 17.58 -11.76 1.10
CA PRO A 279 16.37 -11.89 0.29
C PRO A 279 16.58 -12.77 -0.95
N ASP A 280 17.79 -12.76 -1.52
CA ASP A 280 18.17 -13.62 -2.64
C ASP A 280 19.63 -14.12 -2.50
N SER A 281 20.03 -15.02 -3.41
CA SER A 281 21.40 -15.54 -3.46
C SER A 281 22.43 -14.46 -3.75
N ALA A 282 22.09 -13.40 -4.49
CA ALA A 282 23.03 -12.32 -4.79
C ALA A 282 23.42 -11.53 -3.53
N CYS A 283 22.44 -11.15 -2.70
CA CYS A 283 22.69 -10.48 -1.42
C CYS A 283 23.48 -11.37 -0.43
N PHE A 284 23.25 -12.69 -0.45
CA PHE A 284 24.08 -13.63 0.31
C PHE A 284 25.53 -13.62 -0.15
N LEU A 285 25.76 -13.65 -1.47
CA LEU A 285 27.11 -13.66 -2.06
C LEU A 285 27.89 -12.37 -1.79
N GLU A 286 27.20 -11.23 -1.66
CA GLU A 286 27.82 -9.96 -1.27
C GLU A 286 28.40 -9.98 0.13
N ARG A 287 27.82 -10.79 1.03
CA ARG A 287 28.26 -10.93 2.43
C ARG A 287 29.41 -11.89 2.64
N ILE A 288 29.84 -12.62 1.61
CA ILE A 288 30.88 -13.65 1.73
C ILE A 288 32.06 -13.41 0.79
N GLU A 289 33.25 -13.88 1.17
CA GLU A 289 34.42 -13.87 0.27
C GLU A 289 34.53 -15.18 -0.51
N LYS A 290 34.30 -16.30 0.18
CA LYS A 290 34.38 -17.65 -0.36
C LYS A 290 33.06 -18.39 -0.19
N LEU A 291 32.63 -19.12 -1.21
CA LEU A 291 31.50 -20.02 -1.18
C LEU A 291 31.97 -21.48 -1.20
N VAL A 292 31.42 -22.30 -0.30
CA VAL A 292 31.50 -23.75 -0.37
C VAL A 292 30.11 -24.30 -0.66
N THR A 293 30.00 -25.16 -1.66
CA THR A 293 28.73 -25.80 -2.04
C THR A 293 29.01 -27.20 -2.59
N ILE A 294 27.97 -28.03 -2.73
CA ILE A 294 28.12 -29.32 -3.38
C ILE A 294 28.15 -29.07 -4.89
N ASN A 295 27.02 -28.68 -5.48
CA ASN A 295 26.90 -28.39 -6.90
C ASN A 295 25.77 -27.40 -7.21
N SER A 296 25.42 -26.53 -6.24
CA SER A 296 24.33 -25.56 -6.36
C SER A 296 24.54 -24.56 -7.50
N SER A 297 23.47 -24.09 -8.14
CA SER A 297 23.52 -22.99 -9.11
C SER A 297 24.09 -21.69 -8.52
N VAL A 298 23.98 -21.51 -7.20
CA VAL A 298 24.58 -20.39 -6.46
C VAL A 298 26.12 -20.36 -6.63
N GLY A 299 26.75 -21.51 -6.89
CA GLY A 299 28.17 -21.59 -7.24
C GLY A 299 28.53 -20.86 -8.53
N LEU A 300 27.68 -20.96 -9.57
CA LEU A 300 27.87 -20.19 -10.80
C LEU A 300 27.66 -18.69 -10.57
N GLU A 301 26.64 -18.32 -9.79
CA GLU A 301 26.37 -16.91 -9.44
C GLU A 301 27.55 -16.27 -8.69
N ALA A 302 28.21 -17.06 -7.85
CA ALA A 302 29.41 -16.67 -7.11
C ALA A 302 30.62 -16.47 -8.04
N LEU A 303 30.85 -17.39 -8.98
CA LEU A 303 31.91 -17.23 -10.00
C LEU A 303 31.71 -15.97 -10.86
N LEU A 304 30.46 -15.67 -11.24
CA LEU A 304 30.13 -14.45 -11.99
C LEU A 304 30.32 -13.16 -11.19
N ARG A 305 30.41 -13.25 -9.87
CA ARG A 305 30.71 -12.15 -8.92
C ARG A 305 32.15 -12.17 -8.42
N ASP A 306 33.02 -12.93 -9.10
CA ASP A 306 34.45 -13.04 -8.77
C ASP A 306 34.72 -13.53 -7.34
N LYS A 307 33.83 -14.38 -6.80
CA LYS A 307 34.01 -15.04 -5.51
C LYS A 307 34.86 -16.30 -5.65
N ASP A 308 35.56 -16.68 -4.58
CA ASP A 308 36.20 -18.00 -4.53
C ASP A 308 35.13 -19.07 -4.33
N VAL A 309 35.16 -20.15 -5.12
CA VAL A 309 34.13 -21.19 -5.09
C VAL A 309 34.77 -22.55 -4.95
N HIS A 310 34.35 -23.29 -3.92
CA HIS A 310 34.71 -24.69 -3.74
C HIS A 310 33.46 -25.56 -3.90
N ALA A 311 33.30 -26.14 -5.09
CA ALA A 311 32.27 -27.13 -5.38
C ALA A 311 32.82 -28.54 -5.07
N VAL A 312 32.24 -29.23 -4.08
CA VAL A 312 32.69 -30.59 -3.70
C VAL A 312 32.01 -31.70 -4.51
N GLY A 313 30.87 -31.40 -5.13
CA GLY A 313 30.13 -32.28 -6.02
C GLY A 313 30.48 -32.07 -7.49
N ASP A 314 30.05 -33.01 -8.33
CA ASP A 314 30.13 -32.87 -9.77
C ASP A 314 29.12 -31.83 -10.26
N SER A 315 29.56 -30.94 -11.16
CA SER A 315 28.77 -29.85 -11.70
C SER A 315 29.34 -29.40 -13.04
N SER A 316 28.47 -28.91 -13.93
CA SER A 316 28.86 -28.38 -15.24
C SER A 316 29.84 -27.21 -15.18
N TYR A 317 29.83 -26.42 -14.10
CA TYR A 317 30.73 -25.29 -13.90
C TYR A 317 31.96 -25.64 -13.05
N GLY A 318 32.05 -26.86 -12.52
CA GLY A 318 33.08 -27.24 -11.54
C GLY A 318 34.51 -27.04 -12.03
N PHE A 319 34.78 -27.32 -13.31
CA PHE A 319 36.09 -27.07 -13.91
C PHE A 319 36.47 -25.58 -13.91
N ILE A 320 35.49 -24.67 -14.05
CA ILE A 320 35.70 -23.22 -14.06
C ILE A 320 36.17 -22.73 -12.70
N ALA A 321 35.63 -23.29 -11.62
CA ALA A 321 36.04 -22.95 -10.26
C ALA A 321 37.53 -23.26 -10.00
N GLN A 322 38.06 -24.31 -10.65
CA GLN A 322 39.44 -24.75 -10.55
C GLN A 322 40.41 -23.97 -11.45
N LEU A 323 39.91 -23.21 -12.43
CA LEU A 323 40.75 -22.41 -13.32
C LEU A 323 41.32 -21.16 -12.61
N PRO A 324 42.55 -20.73 -12.96
CA PRO A 324 43.08 -19.44 -12.54
C PRO A 324 42.17 -18.29 -12.96
N VAL A 325 42.08 -17.22 -12.15
CA VAL A 325 41.20 -16.05 -12.39
C VAL A 325 41.35 -15.50 -13.81
N ALA A 326 42.57 -15.43 -14.34
CA ALA A 326 42.86 -14.94 -15.70
C ALA A 326 42.18 -15.77 -16.82
N GLN A 327 41.85 -17.04 -16.57
CA GLN A 327 41.20 -17.92 -17.55
C GLN A 327 39.69 -18.07 -17.31
N ARG A 328 39.17 -17.62 -16.15
CA ARG A 328 37.76 -17.75 -15.78
C ARG A 328 36.83 -16.99 -16.73
N VAL A 329 37.23 -15.80 -17.20
CA VAL A 329 36.40 -15.00 -18.12
C VAL A 329 36.13 -15.73 -19.42
N ALA A 330 37.15 -16.34 -20.03
CA ALA A 330 37.03 -17.12 -21.25
C ALA A 330 36.10 -18.33 -21.05
N ALA A 331 36.30 -19.08 -19.96
CA ALA A 331 35.50 -20.24 -19.63
C ALA A 331 34.04 -19.88 -19.29
N LEU A 332 33.80 -18.82 -18.51
CA LEU A 332 32.46 -18.32 -18.18
C LEU A 332 31.73 -17.81 -19.42
N SER A 333 32.45 -17.19 -20.35
CA SER A 333 31.87 -16.69 -21.60
C SER A 333 31.43 -17.85 -22.49
N PHE A 334 32.27 -18.87 -22.66
CA PHE A 334 31.86 -20.11 -23.31
C PHE A 334 30.68 -20.77 -22.59
N TYR A 335 30.73 -20.84 -21.26
CA TYR A 335 29.67 -21.43 -20.46
C TYR A 335 28.32 -20.74 -20.70
N LEU A 336 28.28 -19.41 -20.62
CA LEU A 336 27.06 -18.62 -20.73
C LEU A 336 26.49 -18.57 -22.16
N PHE A 337 27.36 -18.42 -23.17
CA PHE A 337 26.91 -18.19 -24.55
C PHE A 337 26.93 -19.44 -25.42
N GLY A 338 27.78 -20.43 -25.11
CA GLY A 338 27.95 -21.65 -25.92
C GLY A 338 27.39 -22.92 -25.27
N TYR A 339 27.61 -23.09 -23.97
CA TYR A 339 27.14 -24.27 -23.26
C TYR A 339 25.69 -24.14 -22.80
N LEU A 340 25.35 -23.08 -22.07
CA LEU A 340 23.97 -22.75 -21.72
C LEU A 340 23.18 -22.38 -22.98
N VAL A 341 21.94 -22.85 -23.01
CA VAL A 341 21.00 -22.61 -24.11
C VAL A 341 19.89 -21.69 -23.60
N PRO A 342 19.38 -20.74 -24.40
CA PRO A 342 18.14 -20.06 -24.06
C PRO A 342 17.00 -21.06 -23.86
N GLN A 343 16.26 -20.97 -22.74
CA GLN A 343 15.30 -21.99 -22.33
C GLN A 343 14.27 -22.36 -23.41
N GLU A 344 13.82 -21.40 -24.21
CA GLU A 344 12.82 -21.69 -25.25
C GLU A 344 13.38 -22.58 -26.39
N LEU A 345 14.68 -22.51 -26.67
CA LEU A 345 15.28 -23.26 -27.78
C LEU A 345 15.39 -24.77 -27.51
N ILE A 346 15.45 -25.20 -26.24
CA ILE A 346 15.48 -26.65 -25.93
C ILE A 346 14.14 -27.34 -26.20
N PHE A 347 13.08 -26.59 -26.49
CA PHE A 347 11.78 -27.11 -26.94
C PHE A 347 11.52 -26.87 -28.44
N ASP A 348 12.47 -26.25 -29.16
CA ASP A 348 12.38 -26.03 -30.61
C ASP A 348 13.07 -27.19 -31.36
N LEU A 349 12.28 -28.03 -32.03
CA LEU A 349 12.82 -29.18 -32.77
C LEU A 349 13.75 -28.79 -33.91
N GLY A 350 13.57 -27.62 -34.52
CA GLY A 350 14.48 -27.10 -35.54
C GLY A 350 15.86 -26.82 -34.95
N TYR A 351 15.91 -26.21 -33.76
CA TYR A 351 17.15 -26.02 -33.03
C TYR A 351 17.78 -27.34 -32.56
N LEU A 352 16.98 -28.28 -32.05
CA LEU A 352 17.47 -29.59 -31.62
C LEU A 352 18.06 -30.40 -32.79
N ARG A 353 17.40 -30.40 -33.95
CA ARG A 353 17.93 -31.01 -35.18
C ARG A 353 19.19 -30.31 -35.69
N MET A 354 19.28 -28.99 -35.54
CA MET A 354 20.54 -28.27 -35.81
C MET A 354 21.66 -28.77 -34.89
N ARG A 355 21.40 -28.92 -33.59
CA ARG A 355 22.38 -29.45 -32.61
C ARG A 355 22.76 -30.91 -32.88
N LEU A 356 21.87 -31.70 -33.45
CA LEU A 356 22.17 -33.05 -33.94
C LEU A 356 23.08 -33.02 -35.18
N GLY A 357 22.85 -32.08 -36.09
CA GLY A 357 23.58 -31.97 -37.36
C GLY A 357 24.95 -31.29 -37.28
N THR A 358 25.22 -30.47 -36.26
CA THR A 358 26.51 -29.79 -36.10
C THR A 358 26.97 -29.64 -34.65
N ARG A 359 28.29 -29.79 -34.45
CA ARG A 359 28.99 -29.49 -33.19
C ARG A 359 29.80 -28.20 -33.26
N ASP A 360 29.60 -27.40 -34.30
CA ASP A 360 30.30 -26.13 -34.48
C ASP A 360 29.81 -25.08 -33.48
N GLU A 361 30.68 -24.72 -32.54
CA GLU A 361 30.40 -23.74 -31.48
C GLU A 361 30.06 -22.35 -32.04
N GLN A 362 30.57 -21.99 -33.23
CA GLN A 362 30.22 -20.72 -33.86
C GLN A 362 28.74 -20.63 -34.22
N ASN A 363 28.19 -21.68 -34.82
CA ASN A 363 26.78 -21.73 -35.16
C ASN A 363 25.87 -21.79 -33.92
N ILE A 364 26.32 -22.49 -32.87
CA ILE A 364 25.58 -22.60 -31.60
C ILE A 364 25.49 -21.21 -30.94
N ILE A 365 26.63 -20.57 -30.70
CA ILE A 365 26.69 -19.24 -30.07
C ILE A 365 25.92 -18.20 -30.88
N ARG A 366 26.02 -18.25 -32.21
CA ARG A 366 25.25 -17.35 -33.10
C ARG A 366 23.74 -17.52 -32.91
N SER A 367 23.26 -18.75 -32.79
CA SER A 367 21.83 -19.03 -32.53
C SER A 367 21.38 -18.51 -31.17
N HIS A 368 22.20 -18.67 -30.13
CA HIS A 368 21.89 -18.17 -28.79
C HIS A 368 21.85 -16.65 -28.74
N ILE A 369 22.84 -15.97 -29.34
CA ILE A 369 22.89 -14.52 -29.43
C ILE A 369 21.71 -13.97 -30.25
N ALA A 370 21.36 -14.62 -31.37
CA ALA A 370 20.22 -14.21 -32.18
C ALA A 370 18.90 -14.27 -31.37
N TYR A 371 18.76 -15.26 -30.49
CA TYR A 371 17.64 -15.35 -29.57
C TYR A 371 17.67 -14.21 -28.52
N TYR A 372 18.79 -14.03 -27.81
CA TYR A 372 18.89 -13.02 -26.75
C TYR A 372 18.76 -11.57 -27.26
N SER A 373 19.19 -11.30 -28.48
CA SER A 373 19.12 -9.97 -29.11
C SER A 373 17.74 -9.61 -29.70
N GLY A 374 16.77 -10.53 -29.68
CA GLY A 374 15.44 -10.33 -30.26
C GLY A 374 15.42 -10.10 -31.78
N ASN A 375 16.55 -10.24 -32.46
CA ASN A 375 16.70 -10.01 -33.90
C ASN A 375 16.95 -11.34 -34.61
N LYS A 376 15.87 -12.01 -35.03
CA LYS A 376 15.94 -13.10 -36.02
C LYS A 376 16.43 -12.52 -37.35
N GLY A 377 17.75 -12.47 -37.58
CA GLY A 377 18.33 -12.22 -38.91
C GLY A 377 19.38 -11.11 -39.08
N LYS A 378 19.98 -10.52 -38.03
CA LYS A 378 21.01 -9.46 -38.20
C LYS A 378 22.45 -9.95 -38.40
N TYR A 379 22.74 -11.23 -38.18
CA TYR A 379 24.08 -11.82 -38.38
C TYR A 379 24.23 -12.49 -39.76
N THR A 380 23.50 -12.03 -40.77
CA THR A 380 23.46 -12.68 -42.10
C THR A 380 24.65 -12.36 -42.99
N ASP A 381 25.46 -11.34 -42.69
CA ASP A 381 26.56 -10.92 -43.58
C ASP A 381 27.87 -10.64 -42.80
N ALA A 382 28.69 -11.70 -42.67
CA ALA A 382 30.13 -11.80 -42.33
C ALA A 382 30.42 -12.81 -41.19
N PRO A 383 31.45 -13.68 -41.30
CA PRO A 383 31.90 -14.48 -40.16
C PRO A 383 32.66 -13.57 -39.18
N ALA A 384 31.94 -12.99 -38.22
CA ALA A 384 32.57 -12.50 -37.01
C ALA A 384 33.14 -13.70 -36.23
N SER A 385 34.36 -13.59 -35.70
CA SER A 385 34.90 -14.59 -34.77
C SER A 385 34.00 -14.70 -33.52
N LEU A 386 34.07 -15.83 -32.80
CA LEU A 386 33.33 -16.03 -31.53
C LEU A 386 33.53 -14.86 -30.56
N LYS A 387 34.78 -14.41 -30.43
CA LYS A 387 35.19 -13.23 -29.66
C LYS A 387 34.37 -11.99 -30.06
N GLN A 388 34.39 -11.65 -31.34
CA GLN A 388 33.71 -10.45 -31.85
C GLN A 388 32.20 -10.49 -31.64
N MET A 389 31.56 -11.66 -31.74
CA MET A 389 30.11 -11.78 -31.51
C MET A 389 29.74 -11.49 -30.07
N ILE A 390 30.46 -12.08 -29.11
CA ILE A 390 30.20 -11.91 -27.68
C ILE A 390 30.52 -10.48 -27.25
N GLU A 391 31.68 -9.93 -27.66
CA GLU A 391 32.06 -8.55 -27.35
C GLU A 391 31.05 -7.55 -27.90
N PHE A 392 30.63 -7.70 -29.16
CA PHE A 392 29.65 -6.80 -29.78
C PHE A 392 28.34 -6.76 -29.00
N GLU A 393 27.84 -7.92 -28.54
CA GLU A 393 26.61 -8.00 -27.75
C GLU A 393 26.74 -7.31 -26.38
N ILE A 394 27.84 -7.58 -25.67
CA ILE A 394 28.13 -6.94 -24.38
C ILE A 394 28.25 -5.42 -24.55
N TYR A 395 28.96 -4.95 -25.58
CA TYR A 395 29.09 -3.52 -25.87
C TYR A 395 27.79 -2.88 -26.34
N ARG A 396 26.97 -3.57 -27.15
CA ARG A 396 25.67 -3.06 -27.60
C ARG A 396 24.75 -2.82 -26.42
N GLU A 397 24.64 -3.78 -25.51
CA GLU A 397 23.83 -3.64 -24.31
C GLU A 397 24.33 -2.49 -23.43
N LYS A 398 25.65 -2.37 -23.27
CA LYS A 398 26.29 -1.25 -22.56
C LYS A 398 25.93 0.10 -23.19
N LEU A 399 25.94 0.18 -24.53
CA LEU A 399 25.58 1.40 -25.27
C LEU A 399 24.09 1.73 -25.16
N GLU A 400 23.19 0.74 -25.22
CA GLU A 400 21.75 0.94 -25.05
C GLU A 400 21.42 1.44 -23.63
N LYS A 401 22.03 0.84 -22.61
CA LYS A 401 21.91 1.31 -21.22
C LYS A 401 22.48 2.73 -21.05
N LEU A 402 23.65 3.02 -21.62
CA LEU A 402 24.23 4.37 -21.59
C LEU A 402 23.35 5.42 -22.29
N LYS A 403 22.66 5.06 -23.39
CA LYS A 403 21.70 5.95 -24.04
C LYS A 403 20.46 6.20 -23.19
N LEU A 404 19.96 5.18 -22.51
CA LEU A 404 18.88 5.32 -21.53
C LEU A 404 19.31 6.25 -20.38
N THR A 405 20.48 6.01 -19.79
CA THR A 405 21.05 6.86 -18.74
C THR A 405 21.33 8.28 -19.23
N GLU A 406 21.84 8.47 -20.45
CA GLU A 406 22.05 9.79 -21.06
C GLU A 406 20.71 10.54 -21.22
N THR A 407 19.64 9.83 -21.59
CA THR A 407 18.30 10.40 -21.73
C THR A 407 17.73 10.80 -20.36
N GLU A 408 17.87 9.94 -19.35
CA GLU A 408 17.50 10.25 -17.96
C GLU A 408 18.30 11.42 -17.38
N LEU A 409 19.61 11.46 -17.62
CA LEU A 409 20.49 12.53 -17.16
C LEU A 409 20.21 13.84 -17.90
N LYS A 410 19.85 13.82 -19.18
CA LYS A 410 19.38 15.01 -19.92
C LYS A 410 18.07 15.53 -19.34
N LEU A 411 17.10 14.66 -19.08
CA LEU A 411 15.83 15.04 -18.44
C LEU A 411 16.06 15.64 -17.03
N LYS A 412 16.95 15.04 -16.23
CA LYS A 412 17.36 15.60 -14.93
C LYS A 412 18.12 16.91 -15.07
N GLY A 413 18.98 17.03 -16.08
CA GLY A 413 19.75 18.24 -16.37
C GLY A 413 18.85 19.42 -16.77
N ASP A 414 17.89 19.18 -17.66
CA ASP A 414 16.90 20.18 -18.09
C ASP A 414 16.02 20.63 -16.91
N PHE A 415 15.59 19.67 -16.07
CA PHE A 415 14.87 19.97 -14.83
C PHE A 415 15.69 20.84 -13.87
N LEU A 416 16.96 20.50 -13.64
CA LEU A 416 17.86 21.25 -12.77
C LEU A 416 18.20 22.64 -13.33
N GLU A 417 18.32 22.79 -14.65
CA GLU A 417 18.51 24.11 -15.28
C GLU A 417 17.33 25.04 -15.04
N ASP A 418 16.10 24.53 -15.17
CA ASP A 418 14.89 25.30 -14.90
C ASP A 418 14.77 25.64 -13.41
N GLU A 419 15.17 24.73 -12.52
CA GLU A 419 15.21 24.97 -11.08
C GLU A 419 16.26 26.03 -10.70
N VAL A 420 17.45 26.00 -11.30
CA VAL A 420 18.49 27.03 -11.12
C VAL A 420 18.03 28.39 -11.66
N ARG A 421 17.32 28.44 -12.80
CA ARG A 421 16.74 29.70 -13.31
C ARG A 421 15.71 30.27 -12.35
N ARG A 422 14.85 29.40 -11.80
CA ARG A 422 13.84 29.77 -10.80
C ARG A 422 14.48 30.29 -9.52
N LEU A 423 15.51 29.63 -9.02
CA LEU A 423 16.24 30.03 -7.80
C LEU A 423 17.01 31.33 -7.99
N LYS A 424 17.66 31.56 -9.15
CA LYS A 424 18.30 32.85 -9.46
C LYS A 424 17.29 34.00 -9.48
N TYR A 425 16.11 33.79 -10.07
CA TYR A 425 15.03 34.76 -10.06
C TYR A 425 14.52 35.06 -8.63
N GLU A 426 14.42 34.03 -7.78
CA GLU A 426 14.08 34.21 -6.37
C GLU A 426 15.17 34.96 -5.60
N MET A 427 16.45 34.66 -5.80
CA MET A 427 17.56 35.37 -5.15
C MET A 427 17.59 36.85 -5.53
N GLU A 428 17.42 37.19 -6.81
CA GLU A 428 17.35 38.58 -7.25
C GLU A 428 16.11 39.32 -6.72
N ARG A 429 15.02 38.58 -6.49
CA ARG A 429 13.81 39.12 -5.85
C ARG A 429 14.04 39.38 -4.37
N LEU A 430 14.71 38.46 -3.67
CA LEU A 430 15.03 38.59 -2.24
C LEU A 430 16.05 39.72 -1.98
N ALA A 431 17.10 39.84 -2.81
CA ALA A 431 18.07 40.94 -2.71
C ALA A 431 17.43 42.34 -2.90
N ARG A 432 16.43 42.44 -3.78
CA ARG A 432 15.63 43.67 -3.95
C ARG A 432 14.79 43.98 -2.71
N ILE A 433 14.21 42.96 -2.08
CA ILE A 433 13.42 43.10 -0.86
C ILE A 433 14.29 43.52 0.33
N GLU A 434 15.51 42.98 0.44
CA GLU A 434 16.47 43.34 1.49
C GLU A 434 16.92 44.81 1.40
N GLY A 435 17.23 45.29 0.19
CA GLY A 435 17.56 46.70 -0.03
C GLY A 435 16.42 47.66 0.35
N GLU A 436 15.17 47.27 0.07
CA GLU A 436 13.98 48.05 0.44
C GLU A 436 13.70 48.02 1.95
N LEU A 437 14.08 46.95 2.65
CA LEU A 437 13.95 46.83 4.10
C LEU A 437 14.98 47.68 4.84
N ASN A 438 16.24 47.74 4.38
CA ASN A 438 17.28 48.57 4.99
C ASN A 438 16.97 50.07 4.90
N LEU A 439 16.49 50.56 3.75
CA LEU A 439 16.04 51.95 3.59
C LEU A 439 14.83 52.30 4.47
N LYS A 440 13.95 51.32 4.75
CA LYS A 440 12.82 51.48 5.68
C LYS A 440 13.25 51.48 7.14
N GLY A 441 14.30 50.74 7.50
CA GLY A 441 14.91 50.74 8.82
C GLY A 441 15.43 52.10 9.23
N GLU A 442 16.25 52.73 8.37
CA GLU A 442 16.82 54.07 8.63
C GLU A 442 15.73 55.17 8.77
N GLN A 443 14.65 55.07 7.99
CA GLN A 443 13.53 56.02 8.09
C GLN A 443 12.72 55.84 9.38
N LEU A 444 12.52 54.60 9.83
CA LEU A 444 11.81 54.28 11.07
C LEU A 444 12.56 54.78 12.32
N GLU A 445 13.89 54.70 12.34
CA GLU A 445 14.69 55.25 13.45
C GLU A 445 14.52 56.77 13.60
N SER A 446 14.50 57.50 12.49
CA SER A 446 14.29 58.97 12.50
C SER A 446 12.90 59.37 13.02
N GLU A 447 11.89 58.54 12.73
CA GLU A 447 10.48 58.81 13.05
C GLU A 447 10.15 58.45 14.52
N VAL A 448 10.80 57.40 15.06
CA VAL A 448 10.76 57.05 16.50
C VAL A 448 11.37 58.17 17.36
N GLN A 449 12.48 58.78 16.94
CA GLN A 449 13.10 59.90 17.65
C GLN A 449 12.19 61.13 17.73
N ARG A 450 11.43 61.41 16.66
CA ARG A 450 10.49 62.54 16.61
C ARG A 450 9.28 62.30 17.51
N LEU A 451 8.69 61.10 17.48
CA LEU A 451 7.52 60.74 18.29
C LEU A 451 7.82 60.69 19.78
N GLY A 452 9.04 60.27 20.17
CA GLY A 452 9.49 60.32 21.57
C GLY A 452 9.51 61.72 22.18
N ASN A 453 9.79 62.75 21.36
CA ASN A 453 9.82 64.15 21.79
C ASN A 453 8.41 64.75 21.93
N GLU A 454 7.45 64.32 21.11
CA GLU A 454 6.05 64.78 21.19
C GLU A 454 5.30 64.11 22.36
N LEU A 455 5.60 62.84 22.66
CA LEU A 455 4.99 62.12 23.79
C LEU A 455 5.34 62.76 25.15
N LYS A 456 6.56 63.29 25.30
CA LYS A 456 6.99 64.03 26.51
C LYS A 456 6.19 65.31 26.73
N LYS A 457 5.79 66.02 25.66
CA LYS A 457 4.95 67.22 25.76
C LYS A 457 3.50 66.89 26.12
N SER A 458 2.94 65.82 25.57
CA SER A 458 1.55 65.42 25.84
C SER A 458 1.34 64.86 27.26
N ARG A 459 2.35 64.20 27.84
CA ARG A 459 2.28 63.63 29.19
C ARG A 459 2.22 64.70 30.29
N HIS A 460 2.78 65.88 30.03
CA HIS A 460 2.74 67.01 30.97
C HIS A 460 1.37 67.70 31.00
N ALA A 461 0.64 67.74 29.87
CA ALA A 461 -0.72 68.28 29.82
C ALA A 461 -1.78 67.34 30.44
N GLN A 462 -1.55 66.03 30.38
CA GLN A 462 -2.50 65.01 30.87
C GLN A 462 -2.54 64.90 32.40
N ASN A 463 -1.41 65.12 33.08
CA ASN A 463 -1.35 65.10 34.54
C ASN A 463 -2.11 66.28 35.19
N THR A 464 -2.21 67.41 34.50
CA THR A 464 -2.94 68.60 34.98
C THR A 464 -4.46 68.41 34.96
N GLN A 465 -4.97 67.63 34.00
CA GLN A 465 -6.41 67.33 33.86
C GLN A 465 -6.87 66.27 34.89
N GLN A 466 -6.02 65.30 35.20
CA GLN A 466 -6.37 64.19 36.10
C GLN A 466 -6.58 64.66 37.56
N SER A 467 -5.93 65.76 37.97
CA SER A 467 -6.12 66.36 39.30
C SER A 467 -7.43 67.15 39.44
N SER A 468 -8.02 67.60 38.33
CA SER A 468 -9.32 68.29 38.27
C SER A 468 -10.49 67.30 38.40
N ASP A 469 -10.37 66.13 37.79
CA ASP A 469 -11.42 65.11 37.76
C ASP A 469 -11.58 64.38 39.12
N LEU A 470 -10.49 64.28 39.90
CA LEU A 470 -10.48 63.71 41.25
C LEU A 470 -11.22 64.56 42.30
N GLN A 471 -11.27 65.89 42.11
CA GLN A 471 -12.04 66.80 42.98
C GLN A 471 -13.55 66.71 42.66
N ALA A 472 -13.91 66.57 41.39
CA ALA A 472 -15.29 66.40 40.95
C ALA A 472 -15.92 65.07 41.42
N ILE A 473 -15.11 64.01 41.56
CA ILE A 473 -15.57 62.71 42.07
C ILE A 473 -15.91 62.77 43.57
N ARG A 474 -15.13 63.50 44.38
CA ARG A 474 -15.42 63.69 45.81
C ARG A 474 -16.69 64.51 46.04
N ASP A 475 -16.92 65.53 45.21
CA ASP A 475 -18.14 66.33 45.25
C ASP A 475 -19.38 65.54 44.78
N LEU A 476 -19.20 64.55 43.90
CA LEU A 476 -20.26 63.65 43.46
C LEU A 476 -20.60 62.59 44.51
N GLN A 477 -19.63 62.14 45.31
CA GLN A 477 -19.86 61.18 46.41
C GLN A 477 -20.60 61.84 47.59
N ALA A 478 -20.30 63.11 47.90
CA ALA A 478 -21.08 63.88 48.87
C ALA A 478 -22.52 64.11 48.40
N LYS A 479 -22.71 64.40 47.10
CA LYS A 479 -24.04 64.55 46.49
C LYS A 479 -24.80 63.22 46.39
N LEU A 480 -24.12 62.09 46.28
CA LEU A 480 -24.77 60.77 46.22
C LEU A 480 -25.39 60.39 47.57
N SER A 481 -24.70 60.66 48.68
CA SER A 481 -25.22 60.43 50.03
C SER A 481 -26.42 61.35 50.36
N GLU A 482 -26.39 62.60 49.89
CA GLU A 482 -27.53 63.53 49.95
C GLU A 482 -28.71 63.08 49.08
N ARG A 483 -28.41 62.43 47.94
CA ARG A 483 -29.42 61.89 47.00
C ARG A 483 -30.06 60.59 47.49
N GLU A 484 -29.34 59.77 48.25
CA GLU A 484 -29.88 58.57 48.89
C GLU A 484 -30.84 58.92 50.04
N GLN A 485 -30.54 59.98 50.82
CA GLN A 485 -31.51 60.56 51.76
C GLN A 485 -32.73 61.17 51.04
N GLN A 486 -32.52 61.83 49.89
CA GLN A 486 -33.63 62.30 49.05
C GLN A 486 -34.45 61.17 48.45
N GLN A 487 -33.86 60.01 48.15
CA GLN A 487 -34.57 58.86 47.59
C GLN A 487 -35.52 58.23 48.61
N GLN A 488 -35.12 58.19 49.89
CA GLN A 488 -35.98 57.77 51.00
C GLN A 488 -37.18 58.74 51.16
N LEU A 489 -36.94 60.04 51.05
CA LEU A 489 -37.97 61.09 51.06
C LEU A 489 -38.88 61.06 49.81
N LEU A 490 -38.31 60.74 48.64
CA LEU A 490 -39.01 60.63 47.36
C LEU A 490 -39.91 59.39 47.31
N THR A 491 -39.61 58.35 48.06
CA THR A 491 -40.48 57.17 48.21
C THR A 491 -41.71 57.52 49.06
N ASP A 492 -41.55 58.37 50.09
CA ASP A 492 -42.66 58.97 50.84
C ASP A 492 -43.48 59.97 49.99
N GLN A 493 -42.84 60.64 49.02
CA GLN A 493 -43.51 61.54 48.07
C GLN A 493 -44.18 60.81 46.90
N LEU A 494 -43.68 59.65 46.47
CA LEU A 494 -44.31 58.83 45.43
C LEU A 494 -45.68 58.32 45.87
N ASN A 495 -45.84 58.02 47.17
CA ASN A 495 -47.11 57.73 47.82
C ASN A 495 -48.05 58.97 47.89
N ARG A 496 -47.51 60.20 47.77
CA ARG A 496 -48.31 61.44 47.60
C ARG A 496 -48.57 61.77 46.12
N ALA A 497 -47.65 61.43 45.21
CA ALA A 497 -47.70 61.73 43.78
C ALA A 497 -48.69 60.86 43.01
N GLN A 498 -49.03 59.66 43.51
CA GLN A 498 -50.24 58.95 43.05
C GLN A 498 -51.53 59.76 43.32
N GLY A 499 -51.52 60.68 44.28
CA GLY A 499 -52.58 61.67 44.47
C GLY A 499 -52.61 62.81 43.44
N GLN A 500 -51.59 62.98 42.59
CA GLN A 500 -51.47 64.08 41.62
C GLN A 500 -51.51 63.66 40.14
N ILE A 501 -51.62 62.35 39.85
CA ILE A 501 -52.13 61.81 38.56
C ILE A 501 -53.45 62.47 38.13
N VAL A 502 -54.17 63.13 39.03
CA VAL A 502 -55.46 63.76 38.72
C VAL A 502 -55.32 65.02 37.86
N GLU A 503 -54.20 65.73 37.84
CA GLU A 503 -54.34 67.14 37.51
C GLU A 503 -53.69 67.63 36.22
N ILE A 504 -52.56 67.12 35.75
CA ILE A 504 -51.82 67.87 34.73
C ILE A 504 -51.35 66.92 33.64
N LEU A 505 -52.22 66.61 32.69
CA LEU A 505 -52.65 67.53 31.64
C LEU A 505 -51.47 68.17 30.93
N SER A 506 -51.66 68.35 29.63
CA SER A 506 -50.90 69.31 28.86
C SER A 506 -49.38 69.08 28.95
N SER A 507 -48.89 67.99 28.35
CA SER A 507 -48.37 68.08 26.98
C SER A 507 -46.99 68.75 26.91
N ASN A 508 -46.13 68.52 25.93
CA ASN A 508 -46.12 67.62 24.81
C ASN A 508 -44.64 67.49 24.43
N SER A 509 -44.25 66.29 24.01
CA SER A 509 -43.13 66.01 23.12
C SER A 509 -41.73 66.45 23.53
N TRP A 510 -40.87 65.47 23.79
CA TRP A 510 -39.47 65.51 23.37
C TRP A 510 -39.18 64.32 22.45
N LYS A 511 -39.50 64.57 21.17
CA LYS A 511 -38.93 63.89 20.02
C LYS A 511 -37.45 64.27 19.93
N LEU A 512 -36.70 63.29 19.44
CA LEU A 512 -35.43 63.45 18.72
C LEU A 512 -34.18 63.76 19.54
N SER A 513 -33.31 62.75 19.44
CA SER A 513 -31.86 62.80 19.61
C SER A 513 -31.43 62.65 21.08
N ALA A 514 -31.11 61.46 21.61
CA ALA A 514 -30.37 60.28 21.13
C ALA A 514 -28.83 60.40 21.03
N PRO A 515 -28.22 61.59 20.92
CA PRO A 515 -26.80 61.77 21.16
C PRO A 515 -26.69 62.81 22.28
N VAL A 516 -26.16 62.51 23.45
CA VAL A 516 -24.77 62.17 23.64
C VAL A 516 -24.71 61.71 25.07
N ARG A 517 -24.27 60.47 25.29
CA ARG A 517 -23.37 60.05 26.38
C ARG A 517 -23.38 58.54 26.43
N LEU A 518 -22.60 57.93 25.56
CA LEU A 518 -21.64 56.90 25.98
C LEU A 518 -20.64 56.69 24.85
N ALA A 519 -19.80 57.69 24.65
CA ALA A 519 -18.50 57.53 24.03
C ALA A 519 -17.59 56.72 24.98
N GLY A 520 -17.93 55.44 25.16
CA GLY A 520 -17.09 54.40 25.75
C GLY A 520 -16.61 53.41 24.68
N ARG A 521 -16.49 53.86 23.42
CA ARG A 521 -16.15 53.02 22.25
C ARG A 521 -14.88 53.45 21.52
N THR A 522 -14.12 54.41 22.05
CA THR A 522 -13.02 55.05 21.28
C THR A 522 -11.62 54.59 21.70
N VAL A 523 -11.45 53.81 22.77
CA VAL A 523 -10.12 53.34 23.23
C VAL A 523 -9.74 51.94 22.70
N LEU A 524 -10.70 51.11 22.27
CA LEU A 524 -10.41 49.80 21.60
C LEU A 524 -10.43 49.87 20.05
N ARG A 525 -10.93 50.96 19.44
CA ARG A 525 -10.90 51.17 17.97
C ARG A 525 -9.60 51.80 17.44
N VAL A 526 -8.82 52.49 18.27
CA VAL A 526 -7.55 53.15 17.85
C VAL A 526 -6.36 52.17 17.88
N ARG A 527 -6.40 51.12 18.73
CA ARG A 527 -5.37 50.04 18.78
C ARG A 527 -5.43 49.10 17.57
N ARG A 528 -6.62 48.85 17.00
CA ARG A 528 -6.83 48.02 15.79
C ARG A 528 -6.51 48.76 14.49
N PHE A 529 -6.77 50.06 14.37
CA PHE A 529 -6.44 50.82 13.14
C PHE A 529 -4.92 51.05 12.95
N ALA A 530 -4.15 51.10 14.05
CA ALA A 530 -2.69 51.27 14.06
C ALA A 530 -1.90 49.98 13.69
N GLN A 531 -2.41 48.78 14.03
CA GLN A 531 -1.87 47.51 13.52
C GLN A 531 -2.14 47.33 12.01
N ALA A 532 -3.28 47.83 11.52
CA ALA A 532 -3.71 47.74 10.12
C ALA A 532 -2.85 48.59 9.18
N TYR A 533 -2.44 49.78 9.64
CA TYR A 533 -1.62 50.72 8.88
C TYR A 533 -0.14 50.26 8.78
N GLN A 534 0.38 49.59 9.82
CA GLN A 534 1.72 48.98 9.81
C GLN A 534 1.80 47.71 8.94
N LEU A 535 0.76 46.85 8.92
CA LEU A 535 0.63 45.70 7.99
C LEU A 535 0.36 46.11 6.53
N ALA A 536 -0.28 47.26 6.29
CA ALA A 536 -0.46 47.84 4.94
C ALA A 536 0.84 48.40 4.33
N ARG A 537 1.75 48.90 5.18
CA ARG A 537 3.00 49.58 4.78
C ARG A 537 4.19 48.62 4.57
N SER A 538 4.15 47.40 5.12
CA SER A 538 5.10 46.32 4.77
C SER A 538 4.79 45.66 3.42
N ARG A 539 3.53 45.67 2.99
CA ARG A 539 3.04 45.01 1.76
C ARG A 539 3.06 45.87 0.49
N TYR A 540 3.31 47.18 0.60
CA TYR A 540 3.48 48.09 -0.54
C TYR A 540 4.69 49.00 -0.31
N ALA A 541 5.74 48.80 -1.09
CA ALA A 541 7.08 49.38 -0.89
C ALA A 541 7.19 50.92 -1.04
N SER A 542 6.12 51.63 -1.45
CA SER A 542 6.11 53.10 -1.64
C SER A 542 4.81 53.79 -1.13
N PRO A 543 4.89 54.81 -0.24
CA PRO A 543 3.73 55.56 0.30
C PRO A 543 2.92 56.35 -0.75
N LYS A 544 3.54 56.78 -1.85
CA LYS A 544 2.85 57.48 -2.96
C LYS A 544 1.88 56.55 -3.70
N LEU A 545 2.19 55.26 -3.82
CA LEU A 545 1.32 54.27 -4.48
C LEU A 545 0.13 53.88 -3.60
N LEU A 546 0.34 53.77 -2.27
CA LEU A 546 -0.74 53.53 -1.30
C LEU A 546 -1.69 54.74 -1.26
N PHE A 547 -1.16 55.98 -1.28
CA PHE A 547 -1.98 57.18 -1.34
C PHE A 547 -2.74 57.27 -2.68
N ASN A 548 -2.11 57.03 -3.83
CA ASN A 548 -2.81 57.05 -5.12
C ASN A 548 -3.85 55.93 -5.29
N LYS A 549 -3.60 54.71 -4.78
CA LYS A 549 -4.59 53.62 -4.74
C LYS A 549 -5.71 53.90 -3.73
N THR A 550 -5.40 54.43 -2.55
CA THR A 550 -6.43 54.78 -1.56
C THR A 550 -7.26 55.97 -2.05
N LEU A 551 -6.66 56.93 -2.75
CA LEU A 551 -7.34 58.08 -3.35
C LEU A 551 -8.14 57.69 -4.60
N ALA A 552 -7.69 56.71 -5.39
CA ALA A 552 -8.45 56.12 -6.50
C ALA A 552 -9.66 55.33 -5.98
N VAL A 553 -9.47 54.45 -4.99
CA VAL A 553 -10.54 53.70 -4.30
C VAL A 553 -11.50 54.65 -3.57
N TYR A 554 -11.00 55.74 -2.98
CA TYR A 554 -11.85 56.76 -2.40
C TYR A 554 -12.63 57.56 -3.46
N ARG A 555 -12.03 57.86 -4.61
CA ARG A 555 -12.69 58.58 -5.73
C ARG A 555 -13.72 57.71 -6.48
N SER A 556 -13.53 56.39 -6.57
CA SER A 556 -14.46 55.47 -7.23
C SER A 556 -15.50 54.87 -6.27
N GLU A 557 -15.11 54.55 -5.02
CA GLU A 557 -15.90 53.74 -4.07
C GLU A 557 -16.13 54.44 -2.71
N GLY A 558 -15.52 55.60 -2.45
CA GLY A 558 -15.71 56.36 -1.21
C GLY A 558 -15.12 55.71 0.06
N ILE A 559 -15.47 56.29 1.22
CA ILE A 559 -14.99 55.87 2.57
C ILE A 559 -15.27 54.38 2.92
N PRO A 560 -16.36 53.71 2.45
CA PRO A 560 -16.59 52.28 2.70
C PRO A 560 -15.57 51.34 2.04
N GLY A 561 -15.18 51.59 0.78
CA GLY A 561 -14.19 50.78 0.04
C GLY A 561 -12.79 50.83 0.65
N VAL A 562 -12.41 51.99 1.20
CA VAL A 562 -11.16 52.16 1.97
C VAL A 562 -11.22 51.41 3.31
N ARG A 563 -12.38 51.36 3.99
CA ARG A 563 -12.58 50.62 5.25
C ARG A 563 -12.59 49.09 5.07
N LEU A 564 -13.11 48.57 3.95
CA LEU A 564 -13.15 47.13 3.67
C LEU A 564 -11.73 46.55 3.52
N ARG A 565 -10.86 47.24 2.77
CA ARG A 565 -9.45 46.85 2.56
C ARG A 565 -8.60 47.00 3.82
N LEU A 566 -8.86 48.02 4.64
CA LEU A 566 -8.24 48.18 5.98
C LEU A 566 -8.64 47.08 6.98
N ARG A 567 -9.80 46.42 6.80
CA ARG A 567 -10.26 45.32 7.67
C ARG A 567 -9.68 43.96 7.24
N GLN A 568 -9.46 43.73 5.94
CA GLN A 568 -8.75 42.56 5.41
C GLN A 568 -7.28 42.48 5.85
N LEU A 569 -6.65 43.63 6.14
CA LEU A 569 -5.27 43.70 6.65
C LEU A 569 -5.12 43.33 8.14
N LEU A 570 -6.21 43.29 8.92
CA LEU A 570 -6.20 43.00 10.36
C LEU A 570 -6.61 41.57 10.73
N VAL A 571 -6.99 40.74 9.74
CA VAL A 571 -7.20 39.31 9.97
C VAL A 571 -5.86 38.60 9.78
N ARG A 572 -5.23 38.26 10.91
CA ARG A 572 -4.03 37.43 11.02
C ARG A 572 -4.29 36.15 10.24
N HIS A 573 -3.80 36.07 9.00
CA HIS A 573 -3.70 34.80 8.29
C HIS A 573 -2.64 34.01 9.03
N TYR A 574 -3.10 33.07 9.83
CA TYR A 574 -2.38 31.85 10.10
C TYR A 574 -1.86 31.33 8.75
N GLN A 575 -0.55 31.43 8.52
CA GLN A 575 0.07 30.77 7.39
C GLN A 575 0.21 29.30 7.80
N PRO A 576 -0.56 28.37 7.21
CA PRO A 576 -0.06 27.02 7.08
C PRO A 576 1.25 27.10 6.30
N ALA A 577 2.23 26.27 6.66
CA ALA A 577 3.42 26.05 5.87
C ALA A 577 2.99 25.54 4.48
N HIS A 578 2.83 26.46 3.52
CA HIS A 578 2.86 26.11 2.11
C HIS A 578 4.33 25.96 1.74
N GLN A 579 4.89 24.79 2.06
CA GLN A 579 5.73 24.13 1.08
C GLN A 579 4.83 23.90 -0.14
N SER A 580 5.22 24.49 -1.26
CA SER A 580 4.78 24.03 -2.57
C SER A 580 5.41 22.66 -2.80
N ASP A 581 4.91 21.66 -2.09
CA ASP A 581 5.07 20.29 -2.53
C ASP A 581 4.07 20.17 -3.68
N VAL A 582 4.61 20.13 -4.89
CA VAL A 582 3.97 19.36 -5.96
C VAL A 582 3.70 18.01 -5.31
N VAL A 583 2.44 17.73 -4.97
CA VAL A 583 2.04 16.52 -4.28
C VAL A 583 2.24 15.38 -5.27
N THR A 584 3.46 14.86 -5.32
CA THR A 584 3.70 13.51 -5.79
C THR A 584 2.90 12.61 -4.86
N ALA A 585 1.81 12.04 -5.38
CA ALA A 585 1.08 10.98 -4.73
C ALA A 585 2.08 9.89 -4.37
N ARG A 586 2.50 9.82 -3.11
CA ARG A 586 3.26 8.66 -2.62
C ARG A 586 2.28 7.48 -2.71
N LYS A 587 2.51 6.58 -3.66
CA LYS A 587 1.83 5.29 -3.73
C LYS A 587 1.93 4.68 -2.32
N HIS A 588 0.79 4.51 -1.65
CA HIS A 588 0.74 3.77 -0.39
C HIS A 588 1.08 2.32 -0.75
N GLN A 589 2.36 1.96 -0.61
CA GLN A 589 2.77 0.58 -0.80
C GLN A 589 2.21 -0.23 0.36
N ARG A 590 1.24 -1.08 0.04
CA ARG A 590 0.80 -2.14 0.93
C ARG A 590 1.88 -3.22 0.93
N SER A 591 3.02 -2.97 1.59
CA SER A 591 3.94 -4.05 1.88
C SER A 591 3.33 -4.88 3.01
N ALA A 592 2.68 -5.99 2.62
CA ALA A 592 2.40 -7.08 3.55
C ALA A 592 3.72 -7.69 4.10
N GLU A 593 4.85 -7.39 3.45
CA GLU A 593 6.17 -7.72 3.93
C GLU A 593 6.55 -6.80 5.09
N VAL A 594 6.61 -7.42 6.29
CA VAL A 594 7.24 -6.85 7.46
C VAL A 594 8.74 -7.12 7.34
N HIS A 595 9.53 -6.07 7.29
CA HIS A 595 10.99 -6.17 7.30
C HIS A 595 11.51 -6.25 8.74
N ARG A 596 12.63 -6.95 8.92
CA ARG A 596 13.36 -6.90 10.20
C ARG A 596 13.88 -5.49 10.44
N LEU A 597 14.01 -5.11 11.70
CA LEU A 597 14.54 -3.80 12.08
C LEU A 597 16.06 -3.74 11.86
N ASP A 598 16.53 -2.60 11.36
CA ASP A 598 17.97 -2.35 11.13
C ASP A 598 18.74 -2.07 12.43
N SER A 599 18.03 -1.79 13.53
CA SER A 599 18.62 -1.45 14.82
C SER A 599 17.79 -2.01 15.96
N PRO A 600 18.43 -2.42 17.07
CA PRO A 600 17.72 -2.96 18.21
C PRO A 600 16.77 -1.93 18.81
N VAL A 601 15.60 -2.40 19.24
CA VAL A 601 14.64 -1.65 20.05
C VAL A 601 14.66 -2.22 21.46
N ASP A 602 14.66 -1.36 22.47
CA ASP A 602 14.59 -1.80 23.86
C ASP A 602 13.14 -1.99 24.26
N ILE A 603 12.76 -3.19 24.70
CA ILE A 603 11.45 -3.48 25.29
C ILE A 603 11.62 -3.52 26.80
N ILE A 604 10.93 -2.64 27.51
CA ILE A 604 10.91 -2.57 28.96
C ILE A 604 9.59 -3.16 29.46
N VAL A 605 9.68 -4.19 30.31
CA VAL A 605 8.52 -4.78 30.99
C VAL A 605 8.64 -4.54 32.49
N CYS A 606 7.73 -3.74 33.05
CA CYS A 606 7.64 -3.51 34.49
C CYS A 606 6.73 -4.56 35.13
N VAL A 607 7.24 -5.22 36.18
CA VAL A 607 6.58 -6.37 36.79
C VAL A 607 6.39 -6.15 38.29
N HIS A 608 5.16 -6.37 38.77
CA HIS A 608 4.83 -6.45 40.19
C HIS A 608 3.83 -7.58 40.42
N ASN A 609 4.31 -8.80 40.68
CA ASN A 609 3.51 -10.04 40.81
C ASN A 609 2.74 -10.42 39.52
N ALA A 610 1.53 -10.99 39.63
CA ALA A 610 0.71 -11.49 38.52
C ALA A 610 1.45 -12.47 37.58
N LEU A 611 2.04 -13.51 38.16
CA LEU A 611 2.97 -14.40 37.46
C LEU A 611 2.43 -15.03 36.17
N ASP A 612 1.15 -15.41 36.12
CA ASP A 612 0.58 -16.02 34.92
C ASP A 612 0.44 -15.01 33.77
N ASP A 613 0.03 -13.77 34.07
CA ASP A 613 -0.01 -12.70 33.08
C ASP A 613 1.40 -12.35 32.57
N VAL A 614 2.38 -12.28 33.48
CA VAL A 614 3.80 -12.07 33.16
C VAL A 614 4.33 -13.18 32.25
N ARG A 615 3.98 -14.44 32.51
CA ARG A 615 4.36 -15.58 31.65
C ARG A 615 3.81 -15.39 30.23
N HIS A 616 2.50 -15.16 30.10
CA HIS A 616 1.89 -14.96 28.79
C HIS A 616 2.49 -13.76 28.03
N CYS A 617 2.76 -12.65 28.73
CA CYS A 617 3.39 -11.48 28.15
C CYS A 617 4.78 -11.81 27.61
N LEU A 618 5.67 -12.35 28.44
CA LEU A 618 7.05 -12.64 28.04
C LEU A 618 7.13 -13.74 26.96
N GLU A 619 6.30 -14.77 27.04
CA GLU A 619 6.19 -15.81 26.00
C GLU A 619 5.72 -15.21 24.66
N SER A 620 4.75 -14.29 24.68
CA SER A 620 4.30 -13.61 23.46
C SER A 620 5.38 -12.71 22.87
N VAL A 621 6.15 -11.98 23.69
CA VAL A 621 7.29 -11.17 23.24
C VAL A 621 8.34 -12.05 22.57
N ALA A 622 8.74 -13.15 23.20
CA ALA A 622 9.73 -14.08 22.63
C ALA A 622 9.24 -14.75 21.34
N ARG A 623 7.93 -15.00 21.22
CA ARG A 623 7.35 -15.70 20.06
C ARG A 623 7.13 -14.79 18.85
N TYR A 624 6.73 -13.54 19.07
CA TYR A 624 6.15 -12.69 18.03
C TYR A 624 6.97 -11.45 17.66
N THR A 625 8.11 -11.26 18.30
CA THR A 625 9.05 -10.15 18.03
C THR A 625 10.25 -10.66 17.25
N LEU A 626 10.60 -10.05 16.12
CA LEU A 626 11.81 -10.42 15.40
C LEU A 626 13.03 -9.71 15.99
N SER A 627 14.18 -10.38 16.01
CA SER A 627 15.45 -9.74 16.31
C SER A 627 15.85 -8.76 15.20
N PRO A 628 16.55 -7.65 15.52
CA PRO A 628 17.15 -7.31 16.81
C PRO A 628 16.20 -6.57 17.79
N TYR A 629 16.17 -6.99 19.06
CA TYR A 629 15.58 -6.24 20.18
C TYR A 629 16.32 -6.60 21.48
N ASN A 630 16.28 -5.71 22.47
CA ASN A 630 16.76 -6.01 23.83
C ASN A 630 15.57 -6.06 24.79
N LEU A 631 15.59 -6.99 25.75
CA LEU A 631 14.57 -7.08 26.79
C LEU A 631 15.13 -6.59 28.13
N ILE A 632 14.44 -5.62 28.73
CA ILE A 632 14.73 -5.05 30.05
C ILE A 632 13.56 -5.35 30.97
N LEU A 633 13.79 -6.17 31.98
CA LEU A 633 12.80 -6.52 32.99
C LEU A 633 13.05 -5.68 34.25
N VAL A 634 12.03 -4.96 34.70
CA VAL A 634 12.08 -4.20 35.96
C VAL A 634 11.12 -4.84 36.97
N ASP A 635 11.68 -5.60 37.90
CA ASP A 635 10.96 -6.21 39.02
C ASP A 635 10.79 -5.19 40.15
N ASP A 636 9.59 -4.64 40.32
CA ASP A 636 9.27 -3.62 41.32
C ASP A 636 8.85 -4.24 42.67
N GLY A 637 9.73 -5.05 43.26
CA GLY A 637 9.48 -5.66 44.57
C GLY A 637 8.48 -6.81 44.56
N SER A 638 8.49 -7.68 43.54
CA SER A 638 7.64 -8.87 43.49
C SER A 638 8.00 -9.91 44.55
N GLY A 639 7.01 -10.75 44.89
CA GLY A 639 7.17 -11.90 45.78
C GLY A 639 8.11 -12.99 45.23
N ALA A 640 8.47 -13.94 46.09
CA ALA A 640 9.52 -14.92 45.82
C ALA A 640 9.30 -15.76 44.54
N GLU A 641 8.04 -16.12 44.23
CA GLU A 641 7.71 -16.94 43.06
C GLU A 641 8.00 -16.18 41.75
N THR A 642 7.45 -14.96 41.62
CA THR A 642 7.68 -14.09 40.46
C THR A 642 9.14 -13.70 40.33
N GLN A 643 9.81 -13.40 41.45
CA GLN A 643 11.25 -13.13 41.47
C GLN A 643 12.08 -14.27 40.88
N ALA A 644 11.82 -15.49 41.35
CA ALA A 644 12.55 -16.67 40.90
C ALA A 644 12.32 -16.92 39.41
N TYR A 645 11.08 -16.74 38.95
CA TYR A 645 10.73 -16.84 37.53
C TYR A 645 11.47 -15.80 36.68
N LEU A 646 11.42 -14.51 37.04
CA LEU A 646 12.08 -13.44 36.28
C LEU A 646 13.60 -13.61 36.24
N SER A 647 14.22 -14.04 37.34
CA SER A 647 15.66 -14.30 37.40
C SER A 647 16.08 -15.44 36.48
N LYS A 648 15.29 -16.52 36.47
CA LYS A 648 15.50 -17.65 35.56
C LYS A 648 15.30 -17.23 34.11
N TYR A 649 14.18 -16.59 33.80
CA TYR A 649 13.83 -16.15 32.45
C TYR A 649 14.89 -15.18 31.88
N ALA A 650 15.33 -14.21 32.68
CA ALA A 650 16.36 -13.25 32.26
C ALA A 650 17.69 -13.95 31.90
N THR A 651 18.07 -14.97 32.67
CA THR A 651 19.27 -15.76 32.39
C THR A 651 19.12 -16.58 31.10
N GLU A 652 17.96 -17.23 30.91
CA GLU A 652 17.70 -18.09 29.75
C GLU A 652 17.56 -17.31 28.44
N GLN A 653 16.96 -16.12 28.49
CA GLN A 653 16.68 -15.29 27.31
C GLN A 653 17.69 -14.15 27.10
N GLY A 654 18.72 -14.04 27.95
CA GLY A 654 19.69 -12.94 27.89
C GLY A 654 19.10 -11.56 28.16
N ALA A 655 18.02 -11.47 28.95
CA ALA A 655 17.38 -10.21 29.29
C ALA A 655 18.12 -9.48 30.43
N THR A 656 18.08 -8.15 30.43
CA THR A 656 18.59 -7.35 31.55
C THR A 656 17.54 -7.30 32.64
N LEU A 657 17.85 -7.81 33.84
CA LEU A 657 16.96 -7.75 35.00
C LEU A 657 17.43 -6.69 36.00
N HIS A 658 16.56 -5.73 36.29
CA HIS A 658 16.72 -4.78 37.39
C HIS A 658 15.65 -5.04 38.44
N ARG A 659 16.03 -5.10 39.71
CA ARG A 659 15.11 -5.33 40.82
C ARG A 659 15.14 -4.17 41.81
N ASN A 660 13.96 -3.67 42.16
CA ASN A 660 13.74 -2.81 43.32
C ASN A 660 13.41 -3.68 44.53
N ASP A 661 14.02 -3.39 45.69
CA ASP A 661 13.75 -4.13 46.92
C ASP A 661 12.36 -3.83 47.50
N THR A 662 11.82 -2.65 47.22
CA THR A 662 10.49 -2.20 47.66
C THR A 662 9.71 -1.65 46.48
N ALA A 663 8.43 -2.02 46.37
CA ALA A 663 7.55 -1.52 45.31
C ALA A 663 7.44 0.00 45.35
N GLY A 664 7.97 0.66 44.33
CA GLY A 664 8.00 2.10 44.16
C GLY A 664 6.83 2.66 43.37
N GLY A 665 6.06 1.80 42.70
CA GLY A 665 4.99 2.17 41.78
C GLY A 665 5.45 2.19 40.32
N TYR A 666 4.50 2.01 39.41
CA TYR A 666 4.76 1.85 37.97
C TYR A 666 5.66 2.94 37.39
N THR A 667 5.37 4.22 37.66
CA THR A 667 6.13 5.36 37.12
C THR A 667 7.62 5.31 37.46
N ARG A 668 7.96 4.87 38.69
CA ARG A 668 9.36 4.72 39.11
C ARG A 668 10.02 3.53 38.42
N ALA A 669 9.31 2.41 38.33
CA ALA A 669 9.80 1.22 37.63
C ALA A 669 10.06 1.51 36.14
N ALA A 670 9.11 2.18 35.47
CA ALA A 670 9.24 2.61 34.07
C ALA A 670 10.47 3.50 33.88
N ASN A 671 10.65 4.51 34.72
CA ASN A 671 11.83 5.38 34.66
C ASN A 671 13.14 4.65 34.96
N CYS A 672 13.17 3.64 35.83
CA CYS A 672 14.34 2.78 36.01
C CYS A 672 14.70 2.07 34.69
N GLY A 673 13.71 1.47 34.02
CA GLY A 673 13.92 0.85 32.71
C GLY A 673 14.39 1.84 31.65
N LEU A 674 13.75 3.02 31.55
CA LEU A 674 14.10 4.05 30.57
C LEU A 674 15.55 4.56 30.74
N ARG A 675 16.05 4.62 31.98
CA ARG A 675 17.46 4.97 32.27
C ARG A 675 18.45 3.89 31.85
N LEU A 676 18.04 2.62 31.85
CA LEU A 676 18.87 1.50 31.40
C LEU A 676 18.87 1.35 29.88
N SER A 677 17.79 1.77 29.23
CA SER A 677 17.63 1.71 27.80
C SER A 677 18.57 2.69 27.09
N THR A 678 19.15 2.27 25.96
CA THR A 678 20.05 3.07 25.12
C THR A 678 19.64 3.10 23.64
N ALA A 679 18.65 2.30 23.23
CA ALA A 679 18.16 2.24 21.86
C ALA A 679 17.48 3.54 21.40
N ASN A 680 17.44 3.73 20.07
CA ASN A 680 16.78 4.85 19.39
C ASN A 680 15.26 4.85 19.60
N TYR A 681 14.66 3.66 19.67
CA TYR A 681 13.28 3.46 20.08
C TYR A 681 13.25 2.60 21.33
N VAL A 682 12.31 2.90 22.22
CA VAL A 682 12.07 2.14 23.43
C VAL A 682 10.58 1.91 23.60
N VAL A 683 10.18 0.69 23.94
CA VAL A 683 8.79 0.35 24.24
C VAL A 683 8.63 0.11 25.72
N LEU A 684 7.69 0.81 26.35
CA LEU A 684 7.16 0.41 27.65
C LEU A 684 5.97 -0.51 27.41
N LEU A 685 6.09 -1.75 27.87
CA LEU A 685 5.06 -2.77 27.71
C LEU A 685 4.56 -3.22 29.08
N ASN A 686 3.27 -3.13 29.30
CA ASN A 686 2.66 -3.63 30.52
C ASN A 686 2.73 -5.16 30.57
N SER A 687 2.93 -5.70 31.78
CA SER A 687 3.12 -7.14 32.01
C SER A 687 1.85 -7.99 31.84
N ASP A 688 0.70 -7.36 31.60
CA ASP A 688 -0.60 -8.00 31.33
C ASP A 688 -1.07 -7.81 29.88
N THR A 689 -0.11 -7.73 28.97
CA THR A 689 -0.33 -7.66 27.53
C THR A 689 0.06 -8.96 26.85
N ILE A 690 -0.61 -9.28 25.74
CA ILE A 690 -0.22 -10.35 24.82
C ILE A 690 0.02 -9.70 23.47
N VAL A 691 1.27 -9.63 23.06
CA VAL A 691 1.65 -9.06 21.77
C VAL A 691 1.37 -10.04 20.63
N SER A 692 1.21 -9.51 19.42
CA SER A 692 0.87 -10.30 18.22
C SER A 692 2.03 -10.29 17.20
N PRO A 693 2.01 -11.15 16.16
CA PRO A 693 3.08 -11.19 15.16
C PRO A 693 3.40 -9.80 14.61
N TYR A 694 4.69 -9.47 14.59
CA TYR A 694 5.22 -8.25 13.99
C TYR A 694 4.80 -6.94 14.65
N TRP A 695 4.28 -6.99 15.87
CA TRP A 695 3.77 -5.82 16.57
C TRP A 695 4.83 -4.71 16.71
N LEU A 696 6.07 -5.07 17.05
CA LEU A 696 7.16 -4.12 17.29
C LEU A 696 7.58 -3.43 16.00
N GLU A 697 7.74 -4.20 14.94
CA GLU A 697 8.14 -3.76 13.62
C GLU A 697 7.11 -2.77 13.05
N ARG A 698 5.83 -3.04 13.26
CA ARG A 698 4.73 -2.15 12.84
C ARG A 698 4.69 -0.86 13.65
N LEU A 699 4.94 -0.92 14.96
CA LEU A 699 5.07 0.28 15.80
C LEU A 699 6.25 1.16 15.34
N VAL A 700 7.40 0.55 15.04
CA VAL A 700 8.58 1.27 14.54
C VAL A 700 8.32 1.85 13.14
N ARG A 701 7.67 1.11 12.25
CA ARG A 701 7.27 1.60 10.92
C ARG A 701 6.39 2.84 11.03
N CYS A 702 5.41 2.82 11.94
CA CYS A 702 4.57 3.99 12.24
C CYS A 702 5.41 5.16 12.79
N ALA A 703 6.36 4.89 13.70
CA ALA A 703 7.25 5.91 14.25
C ALA A 703 8.17 6.54 13.19
N GLN A 704 8.64 5.75 12.22
CA GLN A 704 9.53 6.18 11.14
C GLN A 704 8.80 6.92 10.02
N TYR A 705 7.47 6.84 9.96
CA TYR A 705 6.69 7.53 8.93
C TYR A 705 6.92 9.05 8.93
N ASP A 706 7.12 9.65 10.11
CA ASP A 706 7.42 11.07 10.28
C ASP A 706 8.49 11.24 11.37
N SER A 707 9.60 11.89 11.04
CA SER A 707 10.71 12.14 11.98
C SER A 707 10.30 12.84 13.28
N ARG A 708 9.15 13.52 13.31
CA ARG A 708 8.59 14.17 14.50
C ARG A 708 7.57 13.32 15.25
N THR A 709 7.37 12.06 14.89
CA THR A 709 6.59 11.11 15.69
C THR A 709 7.41 10.68 16.90
N GLY A 710 6.97 11.10 18.08
CA GLY A 710 7.66 10.87 19.34
C GLY A 710 7.09 9.69 20.12
N ILE A 711 5.79 9.41 19.95
CA ILE A 711 5.07 8.38 20.71
C ILE A 711 4.18 7.57 19.76
N VAL A 712 4.22 6.24 19.85
CA VAL A 712 3.34 5.34 19.08
C VAL A 712 2.69 4.30 19.99
N GLY A 713 1.39 4.04 19.78
CA GLY A 713 0.66 2.93 20.40
C GLY A 713 -0.07 2.04 19.40
N PRO A 714 -0.34 0.76 19.71
CA PRO A 714 -1.11 -0.14 18.86
C PRO A 714 -2.61 -0.04 19.11
N LEU A 715 -3.42 -0.65 18.25
CA LEU A 715 -4.83 -0.95 18.56
C LEU A 715 -4.94 -2.05 19.62
N SER A 716 -6.09 -2.15 20.30
CA SER A 716 -6.33 -3.16 21.34
C SER A 716 -7.80 -3.51 21.51
N ASN A 717 -8.11 -4.58 22.25
CA ASN A 717 -9.45 -4.86 22.74
C ASN A 717 -9.90 -3.80 23.77
N THR A 718 -9.01 -3.31 24.63
CA THR A 718 -9.39 -2.38 25.70
C THR A 718 -8.27 -1.40 26.05
N ALA A 719 -8.26 -0.29 25.31
CA ALA A 719 -7.23 0.75 25.40
C ALA A 719 -7.81 2.16 25.16
N SER A 720 -8.95 2.46 25.78
CA SER A 720 -9.65 3.74 25.64
C SER A 720 -9.95 4.09 24.16
N TRP A 721 -9.33 5.15 23.61
CA TRP A 721 -9.53 5.56 22.22
C TRP A 721 -8.87 4.62 21.20
N GLN A 722 -7.92 3.77 21.63
CA GLN A 722 -7.31 2.73 20.78
C GLN A 722 -8.14 1.44 20.73
N SER A 723 -9.27 1.37 21.45
CA SER A 723 -10.14 0.19 21.45
C SER A 723 -10.81 -0.05 20.09
N VAL A 724 -10.75 -1.29 19.64
CA VAL A 724 -11.46 -1.81 18.46
C VAL A 724 -12.19 -3.12 18.81
N PRO A 725 -13.36 -3.39 18.21
CA PRO A 725 -14.09 -2.50 17.30
C PRO A 725 -14.85 -1.37 18.00
N LYS A 726 -15.16 -1.47 19.30
CA LYS A 726 -15.96 -0.46 20.02
C LYS A 726 -15.14 0.27 21.07
N ILE A 727 -15.56 1.50 21.36
CA ILE A 727 -14.97 2.33 22.44
C ILE A 727 -15.74 2.14 23.75
N PHE A 728 -17.07 2.18 23.65
CA PHE A 728 -17.98 2.14 24.78
C PHE A 728 -18.93 0.95 24.72
N ASP A 729 -19.35 0.47 25.89
CA ASP A 729 -20.44 -0.49 26.04
C ASP A 729 -21.82 0.18 26.01
N GLU A 730 -22.88 -0.59 26.22
CA GLU A 730 -24.26 -0.08 26.23
C GLU A 730 -24.56 0.87 27.40
N ALA A 731 -23.77 0.80 28.48
CA ALA A 731 -23.88 1.67 29.65
C ALA A 731 -23.05 2.97 29.50
N GLY A 732 -22.25 3.08 28.44
CA GLY A 732 -21.36 4.21 28.17
C GLY A 732 -20.03 4.14 28.93
N ASP A 733 -19.67 3.00 29.54
CA ASP A 733 -18.33 2.76 30.08
C ASP A 733 -17.41 2.19 28.98
N TRP A 734 -16.09 2.17 29.21
CA TRP A 734 -15.15 1.58 28.27
C TRP A 734 -15.43 0.10 28.08
N THR A 735 -15.45 -0.36 26.83
CA THR A 735 -15.73 -1.77 26.52
C THR A 735 -14.47 -2.64 26.54
N ASP A 736 -14.65 -3.92 26.87
CA ASP A 736 -13.58 -4.92 26.94
C ASP A 736 -13.33 -5.64 25.60
N ASN A 737 -14.18 -5.43 24.58
CA ASN A 737 -14.17 -6.06 23.25
C ASN A 737 -13.65 -7.52 23.28
N PRO A 738 -14.44 -8.48 23.83
CA PRO A 738 -14.02 -9.88 23.81
C PRO A 738 -13.83 -10.35 22.37
N LEU A 739 -12.84 -11.22 22.16
CA LEU A 739 -12.61 -11.84 20.86
C LEU A 739 -13.81 -12.71 20.46
N PRO A 740 -14.11 -12.82 19.15
CA PRO A 740 -15.12 -13.75 18.66
C PRO A 740 -14.82 -15.20 19.08
N GLU A 741 -15.87 -16.01 19.22
CA GLU A 741 -15.73 -17.41 19.63
C GLU A 741 -14.87 -18.20 18.64
N GLY A 742 -13.87 -18.92 19.14
CA GLY A 742 -12.95 -19.73 18.33
C GLY A 742 -11.85 -18.95 17.60
N VAL A 743 -11.81 -17.61 17.70
CA VAL A 743 -10.78 -16.77 17.07
C VAL A 743 -9.64 -16.54 18.05
N SER A 744 -8.41 -16.85 17.65
CA SER A 744 -7.23 -16.56 18.47
C SER A 744 -6.84 -15.08 18.40
N ILE A 745 -6.08 -14.58 19.39
CA ILE A 745 -5.51 -13.22 19.38
C ILE A 745 -4.70 -13.00 18.09
N GLN A 746 -3.95 -14.01 17.66
CA GLN A 746 -3.12 -13.95 16.46
C GLN A 746 -3.97 -13.81 15.20
N ASP A 747 -5.03 -14.60 15.06
CA ASP A 747 -5.91 -14.54 13.88
C ASP A 747 -6.61 -13.19 13.79
N PHE A 748 -7.12 -12.69 14.92
CA PHE A 748 -7.74 -11.37 14.97
C PHE A 748 -6.73 -10.27 14.62
N ALA A 749 -5.51 -10.31 15.17
CA ALA A 749 -4.46 -9.35 14.85
C ALA A 749 -4.03 -9.40 13.37
N ASN A 750 -3.97 -10.58 12.76
CA ASN A 750 -3.69 -10.75 11.34
C ASN A 750 -4.79 -10.14 10.48
N GLU A 751 -6.05 -10.29 10.89
CA GLU A 751 -7.19 -9.66 10.20
C GLU A 751 -7.20 -8.14 10.37
N VAL A 752 -6.89 -7.62 11.56
CA VAL A 752 -6.70 -6.17 11.77
C VAL A 752 -5.62 -5.65 10.83
N ALA A 753 -4.48 -6.33 10.74
CA ALA A 753 -3.39 -5.95 9.84
C ALA A 753 -3.77 -6.05 8.36
N ARG A 754 -4.56 -7.06 7.98
CA ARG A 754 -5.08 -7.23 6.63
C ARG A 754 -6.04 -6.10 6.26
N GLU A 755 -6.84 -5.63 7.21
CA GLU A 755 -7.80 -4.53 7.01
C GLU A 755 -7.20 -3.13 7.13
N ALA A 756 -5.94 -3.02 7.59
CA ALA A 756 -5.26 -1.76 7.78
C ALA A 756 -4.79 -1.14 6.46
N HIS A 757 -4.78 0.20 6.42
CA HIS A 757 -4.30 0.98 5.26
C HIS A 757 -3.00 1.74 5.54
N GLY A 758 -2.43 1.59 6.75
CA GLY A 758 -1.24 2.33 7.17
C GLY A 758 -1.52 3.82 7.29
N ILE A 759 -2.72 4.16 7.81
CA ILE A 759 -3.15 5.57 7.94
C ILE A 759 -2.30 6.28 8.99
N TYR A 760 -1.93 5.57 10.06
CA TYR A 760 -1.20 6.11 11.21
C TYR A 760 -1.82 7.41 11.78
N PRO A 761 -3.05 7.35 12.34
CA PRO A 761 -3.76 8.53 12.84
C PRO A 761 -2.95 9.34 13.86
N GLU A 762 -2.79 10.64 13.62
CA GLU A 762 -2.14 11.56 14.56
C GLU A 762 -3.11 11.94 15.68
N VAL A 763 -2.76 11.61 16.93
CA VAL A 763 -3.63 11.78 18.10
C VAL A 763 -2.99 12.66 19.16
N GLY A 764 -3.80 13.10 20.13
CA GLY A 764 -3.33 13.88 21.28
C GLY A 764 -3.02 13.03 22.52
N PHE A 765 -3.50 11.79 22.58
CA PHE A 765 -3.26 10.87 23.69
C PHE A 765 -3.07 9.44 23.19
N ILE A 766 -2.13 8.72 23.82
CA ILE A 766 -1.87 7.29 23.64
C ILE A 766 -1.98 6.62 25.01
N ASN A 767 -2.66 5.48 25.08
CA ASN A 767 -2.79 4.66 26.27
C ASN A 767 -1.46 3.96 26.60
N GLY A 768 -1.08 3.97 27.88
CA GLY A 768 0.24 3.51 28.35
C GLY A 768 0.48 2.00 28.37
N PHE A 769 -0.50 1.16 28.00
CA PHE A 769 -0.34 -0.31 28.07
C PHE A 769 0.76 -0.86 27.13
N CYS A 770 0.99 -0.18 26.01
CA CYS A 770 2.04 -0.47 25.05
C CYS A 770 2.45 0.84 24.38
N PHE A 771 3.61 1.38 24.78
CA PHE A 771 3.97 2.77 24.56
C PHE A 771 5.38 2.89 23.99
N LEU A 772 5.49 2.99 22.67
CA LEU A 772 6.76 3.22 21.99
C LEU A 772 7.13 4.70 22.08
N ILE A 773 8.37 4.99 22.46
CA ILE A 773 8.91 6.34 22.62
C ILE A 773 10.18 6.48 21.78
N ASN A 774 10.29 7.57 21.03
CA ASN A 774 11.53 7.98 20.36
C ASN A 774 12.53 8.53 21.39
N ARG A 775 13.79 8.07 21.35
CA ARG A 775 14.86 8.54 22.23
C ARG A 775 15.06 10.04 22.17
N GLU A 776 14.93 10.65 21.00
CA GLU A 776 15.09 12.10 20.85
C GLU A 776 14.06 12.87 21.68
N LEU A 777 12.83 12.37 21.77
CA LEU A 777 11.80 12.92 22.65
C LEU A 777 12.23 12.81 24.13
N ILE A 778 12.74 11.65 24.56
CA ILE A 778 13.22 11.46 25.94
C ILE A 778 14.34 12.46 26.26
N ASN A 779 15.27 12.67 25.32
CA ASN A 779 16.38 13.61 25.50
C ASN A 779 15.88 15.06 25.60
N GLU A 780 14.78 15.41 24.92
CA GLU A 780 14.23 16.76 24.90
C GLU A 780 13.34 17.07 26.12
N ILE A 781 12.40 16.19 26.46
CA ILE A 781 11.41 16.45 27.51
C ILE A 781 11.66 15.71 28.83
N GLY A 782 12.67 14.84 28.87
CA GLY A 782 13.01 14.01 30.03
C GLY A 782 12.10 12.79 30.21
N LEU A 783 12.12 12.24 31.43
CA LEU A 783 11.38 11.03 31.83
C LEU A 783 9.96 11.34 32.34
N PHE A 784 9.24 10.34 32.85
CA PHE A 784 7.94 10.57 33.51
C PHE A 784 8.10 11.31 34.84
N ASP A 785 7.06 12.05 35.23
CA ASP A 785 7.01 12.78 36.50
C ASP A 785 6.65 11.84 37.68
N GLU A 786 7.69 11.33 38.34
CA GLU A 786 7.58 10.45 39.51
C GLU A 786 7.03 11.14 40.76
N GLU A 787 7.08 12.48 40.85
CA GLU A 787 6.61 13.20 42.04
C GLU A 787 5.09 13.33 42.03
N THR A 788 4.53 13.77 40.89
CA THR A 788 3.09 13.99 40.74
C THR A 788 2.32 12.68 40.56
N PHE A 789 2.88 11.74 39.77
CA PHE A 789 2.23 10.50 39.35
C PHE A 789 2.89 9.24 39.93
N ALA A 790 3.45 9.32 41.16
CA ALA A 790 4.13 8.21 41.84
C ALA A 790 3.32 6.90 41.93
N LYS A 791 1.99 7.02 42.08
CA LYS A 791 1.08 5.86 42.28
C LYS A 791 0.55 5.28 40.96
N GLY A 792 1.09 5.71 39.81
CA GLY A 792 0.55 5.43 38.49
C GLY A 792 -0.76 6.17 38.21
N TYR A 793 -1.31 5.96 37.02
CA TYR A 793 -2.42 6.69 36.42
C TYR A 793 -2.10 8.18 36.16
N GLY A 794 -2.03 8.55 34.88
CA GLY A 794 -1.86 9.93 34.43
C GLY A 794 -0.44 10.30 34.00
N GLU A 795 0.56 9.47 34.28
CA GLU A 795 1.95 9.64 33.83
C GLU A 795 2.08 9.64 32.31
N GLU A 796 1.36 8.77 31.63
CA GLU A 796 1.34 8.64 30.18
C GLU A 796 0.65 9.85 29.54
N ASN A 797 -0.44 10.32 30.17
CA ASN A 797 -1.17 11.50 29.71
C ASN A 797 -0.35 12.78 29.92
N ASP A 798 0.38 12.90 31.04
CA ASP A 798 1.35 13.97 31.29
C ASP A 798 2.44 13.97 30.22
N TYR A 799 2.97 12.80 29.88
CA TYR A 799 4.02 12.66 28.86
C TYR A 799 3.50 13.04 27.48
N CYS A 800 2.29 12.61 27.11
CA CYS A 800 1.63 13.01 25.87
C CYS A 800 1.48 14.54 25.77
N LEU A 801 1.03 15.19 26.86
CA LEU A 801 0.86 16.64 26.91
C LEU A 801 2.21 17.38 26.78
N ARG A 802 3.26 16.90 27.44
CA ARG A 802 4.60 17.47 27.32
C ARG A 802 5.20 17.28 25.93
N ALA A 803 5.04 16.10 25.33
CA ALA A 803 5.49 15.80 23.98
C ALA A 803 4.80 16.73 22.97
N ALA A 804 3.46 16.86 23.06
CA ALA A 804 2.71 17.77 22.21
C ALA A 804 3.10 19.24 22.41
N ALA A 805 3.36 19.66 23.65
CA ALA A 805 3.84 21.02 23.95
C ALA A 805 5.23 21.31 23.37
N ALA A 806 6.09 20.29 23.24
CA ALA A 806 7.39 20.35 22.57
C ALA A 806 7.29 20.22 21.04
N GLY A 807 6.08 20.06 20.48
CA GLY A 807 5.86 19.93 19.03
C GLY A 807 6.08 18.53 18.47
N TRP A 808 6.21 17.52 19.32
CA TRP A 808 6.21 16.12 18.90
C TRP A 808 4.81 15.61 18.62
N LYS A 809 4.72 14.67 17.68
CA LYS A 809 3.48 14.02 17.27
C LYS A 809 3.32 12.68 17.97
N LEU A 810 2.07 12.29 18.15
CA LEU A 810 1.71 10.97 18.64
C LEU A 810 0.87 10.27 17.57
N ALA A 811 1.10 8.98 17.37
CA ALA A 811 0.41 8.22 16.33
C ALA A 811 -0.06 6.85 16.81
N ILE A 812 -1.10 6.32 16.17
CA ILE A 812 -1.57 4.95 16.40
C ILE A 812 -1.19 4.09 15.20
N ALA A 813 -0.50 2.97 15.42
CA ALA A 813 -0.24 1.98 14.39
C ALA A 813 -1.53 1.18 14.11
N ASP A 814 -2.23 1.49 13.02
CA ASP A 814 -3.52 0.88 12.66
C ASP A 814 -3.41 -0.57 12.14
N ASP A 815 -2.18 -1.01 11.90
CA ASP A 815 -1.78 -2.35 11.50
C ASP A 815 -1.26 -3.22 12.66
N ALA A 816 -1.07 -2.65 13.86
CA ALA A 816 -0.60 -3.36 15.05
C ALA A 816 -1.75 -3.55 16.05
N TYR A 817 -1.92 -4.78 16.54
CA TYR A 817 -2.90 -5.11 17.58
C TYR A 817 -2.21 -5.80 18.75
N VAL A 818 -2.40 -5.28 19.97
CA VAL A 818 -1.89 -5.89 21.20
C VAL A 818 -3.06 -6.13 22.13
N PHE A 819 -3.25 -7.38 22.55
CA PHE A 819 -4.32 -7.76 23.46
C PHE A 819 -3.95 -7.36 24.88
N HIS A 820 -4.88 -6.73 25.60
CA HIS A 820 -4.69 -6.25 26.95
C HIS A 820 -5.62 -7.03 27.89
N ALA A 821 -5.03 -7.86 28.76
CA ALA A 821 -5.77 -8.74 29.66
C ALA A 821 -6.40 -7.98 30.85
N GLN A 822 -5.92 -6.77 31.15
CA GLN A 822 -6.31 -5.96 32.31
C GLN A 822 -6.29 -6.76 33.62
N SER A 823 -5.11 -7.29 33.96
CA SER A 823 -4.90 -7.98 35.23
C SER A 823 -5.38 -7.09 36.40
N LYS A 824 -6.29 -7.61 37.22
CA LYS A 824 -7.05 -6.82 38.22
C LYS A 824 -6.23 -6.53 39.49
N SER A 825 -5.06 -5.90 39.34
CA SER A 825 -4.25 -5.44 40.48
C SER A 825 -5.01 -4.43 41.36
N TYR A 826 -6.04 -3.76 40.82
CA TYR A 826 -6.98 -2.89 41.55
C TYR A 826 -8.45 -3.26 41.26
N SER A 827 -9.31 -3.09 42.27
CA SER A 827 -10.77 -3.18 42.06
C SER A 827 -11.26 -2.11 41.08
N HIS A 828 -12.38 -2.35 40.42
CA HIS A 828 -12.97 -1.39 39.46
C HIS A 828 -13.21 -0.01 40.10
N ASP A 829 -13.75 0.03 41.33
CA ASP A 829 -13.96 1.28 42.07
C ASP A 829 -12.63 2.00 42.37
N ARG A 830 -11.59 1.24 42.72
CA ARG A 830 -10.27 1.81 43.00
C ARG A 830 -9.61 2.39 41.74
N ARG A 831 -9.80 1.77 40.57
CA ARG A 831 -9.35 2.33 39.28
C ARG A 831 -10.05 3.65 38.98
N LYS A 832 -11.37 3.74 39.21
CA LYS A 832 -12.15 4.98 39.04
C LYS A 832 -11.65 6.10 39.96
N GLU A 833 -11.39 5.81 41.23
CA GLU A 833 -10.81 6.78 42.18
C GLU A 833 -9.43 7.29 41.73
N LEU A 834 -8.53 6.38 41.32
CA LEU A 834 -7.19 6.73 40.88
C LEU A 834 -7.22 7.57 39.60
N ALA A 835 -8.05 7.20 38.62
CA ALA A 835 -8.24 7.95 37.38
C ALA A 835 -8.82 9.36 37.64
N ALA A 836 -9.80 9.49 38.55
CA ALA A 836 -10.35 10.80 38.92
C ALA A 836 -9.29 11.69 39.60
N SER A 837 -8.50 11.11 40.52
CA SER A 837 -7.41 11.84 41.17
C SER A 837 -6.32 12.27 40.17
N ALA A 838 -5.97 11.39 39.22
CA ALA A 838 -5.03 11.69 38.15
C ALA A 838 -5.51 12.83 37.24
N GLY A 839 -6.82 12.85 36.91
CA GLY A 839 -7.43 13.92 36.13
C GLY A 839 -7.30 15.29 36.78
N VAL A 840 -7.52 15.39 38.11
CA VAL A 840 -7.31 16.64 38.86
C VAL A 840 -5.85 17.09 38.80
N LYS A 841 -4.90 16.17 39.05
CA LYS A 841 -3.46 16.48 38.99
C LYS A 841 -3.01 16.93 37.61
N LEU A 842 -3.49 16.28 36.54
CA LEU A 842 -3.23 16.69 35.16
C LEU A 842 -3.76 18.10 34.89
N ALA A 843 -4.98 18.40 35.33
CA ALA A 843 -5.60 19.71 35.16
C ALA A 843 -4.87 20.80 35.95
N ASP A 844 -4.42 20.51 37.17
CA ASP A 844 -3.63 21.42 37.99
C ASP A 844 -2.27 21.73 37.36
N LYS A 845 -1.63 20.72 36.75
CA LYS A 845 -0.29 20.85 36.14
C LYS A 845 -0.31 21.53 34.77
N HIS A 846 -1.19 21.10 33.86
CA HIS A 846 -1.20 21.53 32.45
C HIS A 846 -2.31 22.52 32.13
N GLY A 847 -3.31 22.64 33.00
CA GLY A 847 -4.55 23.38 32.74
C GLY A 847 -5.54 22.57 31.90
N GLN A 848 -6.83 22.68 32.24
CA GLN A 848 -7.90 21.97 31.54
C GLN A 848 -7.97 22.30 30.03
N ALA A 849 -7.56 23.51 29.63
CA ALA A 849 -7.57 23.92 28.23
C ALA A 849 -6.58 23.10 27.36
N ALA A 850 -5.40 22.77 27.88
CA ALA A 850 -4.42 21.95 27.16
C ALA A 850 -4.93 20.51 26.97
N ILE A 851 -5.51 19.93 28.02
CA ILE A 851 -6.15 18.60 27.98
C ILE A 851 -7.28 18.58 26.96
N ASN A 852 -8.19 19.56 27.03
CA ASN A 852 -9.31 19.65 26.10
C ASN A 852 -8.84 19.84 24.65
N SER A 853 -7.73 20.56 24.42
CA SER A 853 -7.15 20.72 23.09
C SER A 853 -6.70 19.38 22.52
N GLN A 854 -5.96 18.56 23.28
CA GLN A 854 -5.49 17.24 22.83
C GLN A 854 -6.63 16.21 22.72
N LEU A 855 -7.62 16.27 23.62
CA LEU A 855 -8.84 15.45 23.51
C LEU A 855 -9.64 15.81 22.26
N SER A 856 -9.70 17.08 21.88
CA SER A 856 -10.42 17.52 20.68
C SER A 856 -9.82 17.01 19.37
N ILE A 857 -8.57 16.53 19.40
CA ILE A 857 -7.91 15.87 18.27
C ILE A 857 -8.23 14.37 18.28
N THR A 858 -8.18 13.73 19.45
CA THR A 858 -8.28 12.27 19.59
C THR A 858 -9.71 11.75 19.52
N ALA A 859 -10.62 12.35 20.29
CA ALA A 859 -11.98 11.82 20.48
C ALA A 859 -12.83 11.81 19.20
N PRO A 860 -12.88 12.89 18.39
CA PRO A 860 -13.67 12.92 17.16
C PRO A 860 -12.88 12.45 15.92
N HIS A 861 -11.75 11.74 16.09
CA HIS A 861 -10.83 11.45 15.00
C HIS A 861 -11.47 10.51 13.96
N LEU A 862 -11.70 11.02 12.75
CA LEU A 862 -12.40 10.29 11.68
C LEU A 862 -11.65 9.03 11.21
N ALA A 863 -10.32 9.08 11.13
CA ALA A 863 -9.55 7.88 10.78
C ALA A 863 -9.68 6.76 11.82
N LEU A 864 -9.71 7.09 13.13
CA LEU A 864 -9.93 6.07 14.16
C LEU A 864 -11.33 5.49 14.08
N GLU A 865 -12.34 6.32 13.81
CA GLU A 865 -13.69 5.83 13.60
C GLU A 865 -13.77 4.92 12.37
N TYR A 866 -13.13 5.31 11.27
CA TYR A 866 -13.03 4.47 10.07
C TYR A 866 -12.34 3.12 10.36
N ILE A 867 -11.22 3.13 11.09
CA ILE A 867 -10.51 1.90 11.51
C ILE A 867 -11.42 1.00 12.36
N ARG A 868 -12.18 1.57 13.31
CA ARG A 868 -13.15 0.83 14.13
C ARG A 868 -14.26 0.20 13.29
N GLN A 869 -14.81 0.95 12.34
CA GLN A 869 -15.85 0.44 11.44
C GLN A 869 -15.30 -0.70 10.56
N ARG A 870 -14.04 -0.64 10.10
CA ARG A 870 -13.40 -1.76 9.39
C ARG A 870 -13.14 -2.96 10.30
N ALA A 871 -12.64 -2.75 11.52
CA ALA A 871 -12.43 -3.83 12.48
C ALA A 871 -13.75 -4.55 12.84
N ALA A 872 -14.87 -3.81 12.91
CA ALA A 872 -16.20 -4.38 13.14
C ALA A 872 -16.69 -5.29 11.99
N LEU A 873 -16.08 -5.20 10.80
CA LEU A 873 -16.46 -5.98 9.62
C LEU A 873 -15.60 -7.23 9.42
N ILE A 874 -14.59 -7.49 10.26
CA ILE A 874 -13.66 -8.61 10.11
C ILE A 874 -14.41 -9.95 9.96
N ASP A 875 -15.32 -10.27 10.88
CA ASP A 875 -16.09 -11.52 10.84
C ASP A 875 -16.93 -11.64 9.55
N GLY A 876 -17.57 -10.54 9.15
CA GLY A 876 -18.36 -10.49 7.92
C GLY A 876 -17.52 -10.72 6.67
N LYS A 877 -16.35 -10.08 6.60
CA LYS A 877 -15.40 -10.22 5.49
C LYS A 877 -14.75 -11.61 5.44
N GLN A 878 -14.48 -12.23 6.59
CA GLN A 878 -14.06 -13.64 6.66
C GLN A 878 -15.15 -14.55 6.09
N ALA A 879 -16.40 -14.36 6.51
CA ALA A 879 -17.51 -15.17 6.03
C ALA A 879 -17.76 -14.99 4.52
N THR A 880 -17.63 -13.76 3.99
CA THR A 880 -17.71 -13.49 2.55
C THR A 880 -16.59 -14.18 1.77
N ARG A 881 -15.34 -14.15 2.25
CA ARG A 881 -14.23 -14.91 1.64
C ARG A 881 -14.55 -16.41 1.60
N ALA A 882 -14.95 -17.00 2.72
CA ALA A 882 -15.32 -18.42 2.76
C ALA A 882 -16.48 -18.77 1.80
N ARG A 883 -17.49 -17.92 1.66
CA ARG A 883 -18.62 -18.15 0.73
C ARG A 883 -18.24 -17.99 -0.74
N THR A 884 -17.19 -17.23 -1.05
CA THR A 884 -16.72 -17.00 -2.42
C THR A 884 -15.73 -18.06 -2.89
N GLU A 885 -15.08 -18.81 -1.98
CA GLU A 885 -14.16 -19.92 -2.31
C GLU A 885 -14.75 -20.93 -3.30
N LYS A 886 -16.05 -21.25 -3.22
CA LYS A 886 -16.73 -22.18 -4.13
C LYS A 886 -16.74 -21.74 -5.61
N PHE A 887 -16.40 -20.48 -5.89
CA PHE A 887 -16.32 -19.92 -7.23
C PHE A 887 -14.88 -19.81 -7.76
N GLN A 888 -13.88 -20.23 -6.98
CA GLN A 888 -12.48 -20.22 -7.43
C GLN A 888 -12.29 -21.05 -8.71
N GLY A 889 -11.40 -20.58 -9.58
CA GLY A 889 -11.14 -21.15 -10.90
C GLY A 889 -12.17 -20.80 -11.98
N LYS A 890 -13.26 -20.09 -11.64
CA LYS A 890 -14.20 -19.57 -12.65
C LYS A 890 -13.55 -18.48 -13.48
N ARG A 891 -13.88 -18.43 -14.78
CA ARG A 891 -13.35 -17.45 -15.73
C ARG A 891 -14.42 -16.46 -16.16
N MET A 892 -14.13 -15.17 -16.06
CA MET A 892 -15.07 -14.10 -16.41
C MET A 892 -14.44 -13.11 -17.38
N LEU A 893 -15.17 -12.74 -18.43
CA LEU A 893 -14.75 -11.72 -19.40
C LEU A 893 -15.63 -10.48 -19.31
N PHE A 894 -15.06 -9.32 -18.98
CA PHE A 894 -15.76 -8.03 -19.00
C PHE A 894 -15.52 -7.31 -20.32
N VAL A 895 -16.59 -6.94 -21.02
CA VAL A 895 -16.53 -6.21 -22.29
C VAL A 895 -16.59 -4.71 -22.01
N LEU A 896 -15.42 -4.07 -21.93
CA LEU A 896 -15.28 -2.66 -21.56
C LEU A 896 -14.68 -1.85 -22.72
N PRO A 897 -15.47 -1.34 -23.67
CA PRO A 897 -14.98 -0.56 -24.81
C PRO A 897 -14.70 0.91 -24.42
N ALA A 898 -14.10 1.12 -23.26
CA ALA A 898 -13.74 2.45 -22.76
C ALA A 898 -12.49 2.97 -23.48
N ARG A 899 -12.46 4.28 -23.75
CA ARG A 899 -11.28 4.96 -24.32
C ARG A 899 -10.46 5.66 -23.25
N THR A 900 -11.13 6.33 -22.32
CA THR A 900 -10.52 7.16 -21.27
C THR A 900 -11.01 6.74 -19.89
N ALA A 901 -10.34 7.24 -18.85
CA ALA A 901 -10.75 7.05 -17.47
C ALA A 901 -12.17 7.58 -17.20
N GLY A 902 -12.96 6.85 -16.41
CA GLY A 902 -14.33 7.26 -16.10
C GLY A 902 -14.97 6.38 -15.02
N GLY A 903 -15.88 6.95 -14.24
CA GLY A 903 -16.42 6.29 -13.04
C GLY A 903 -16.94 4.87 -13.27
N GLY A 904 -17.67 4.66 -14.37
CA GLY A 904 -18.20 3.33 -14.69
C GLY A 904 -17.15 2.33 -15.19
N GLY A 905 -16.07 2.79 -15.83
CA GLY A 905 -14.94 1.94 -16.20
C GLY A 905 -14.08 1.60 -14.99
N ASN A 906 -13.83 2.57 -14.12
CA ASN A 906 -13.05 2.41 -12.89
C ASN A 906 -13.64 1.32 -11.99
N ILE A 907 -14.97 1.29 -11.81
CA ILE A 907 -15.64 0.25 -11.03
C ILE A 907 -15.49 -1.14 -11.64
N ILE A 908 -15.59 -1.27 -12.97
CA ILE A 908 -15.40 -2.57 -13.63
C ILE A 908 -13.96 -3.08 -13.46
N LEU A 909 -12.97 -2.18 -13.57
CA LEU A 909 -11.57 -2.54 -13.35
C LEU A 909 -11.30 -2.91 -11.89
N LEU A 910 -11.83 -2.15 -10.93
CA LEU A 910 -11.75 -2.46 -9.51
C LEU A 910 -12.35 -3.84 -9.21
N GLU A 911 -13.57 -4.10 -9.67
CA GLU A 911 -14.28 -5.35 -9.44
C GLU A 911 -13.56 -6.54 -10.11
N ALA A 912 -13.02 -6.37 -11.32
CA ALA A 912 -12.22 -7.40 -11.98
C ALA A 912 -10.92 -7.70 -11.21
N ASP A 913 -10.22 -6.69 -10.67
CA ASP A 913 -9.03 -6.90 -9.82
C ASP A 913 -9.39 -7.68 -8.55
N ARG A 914 -10.47 -7.26 -7.88
CA ARG A 914 -10.94 -7.90 -6.66
C ARG A 914 -11.43 -9.34 -6.89
N LEU A 915 -12.05 -9.63 -8.03
CA LEU A 915 -12.38 -11.00 -8.43
C LEU A 915 -11.13 -11.89 -8.56
N ARG A 916 -10.04 -11.38 -9.15
CA ARG A 916 -8.77 -12.13 -9.23
C ARG A 916 -8.18 -12.45 -7.86
N ARG A 917 -8.28 -11.51 -6.90
CA ARG A 917 -7.85 -11.75 -5.51
C ARG A 917 -8.70 -12.79 -4.78
N LEU A 918 -9.95 -13.00 -5.22
CA LEU A 918 -10.83 -14.07 -4.74
C LEU A 918 -10.62 -15.41 -5.48
N GLY A 919 -9.67 -15.47 -6.43
CA GLY A 919 -9.34 -16.67 -7.20
C GLY A 919 -10.20 -16.89 -8.46
N ILE A 920 -10.87 -15.86 -8.96
CA ILE A 920 -11.60 -15.87 -10.25
C ILE A 920 -10.69 -15.33 -11.35
N ASP A 921 -10.55 -16.05 -12.46
CA ASP A 921 -9.79 -15.59 -13.63
C ASP A 921 -10.58 -14.54 -14.43
N ALA A 922 -10.58 -13.31 -13.93
CA ALA A 922 -11.25 -12.17 -14.56
C ALA A 922 -10.33 -11.49 -15.59
N HIS A 923 -10.88 -11.23 -16.78
CA HIS A 923 -10.23 -10.58 -17.91
C HIS A 923 -11.08 -9.41 -18.43
N ILE A 924 -10.43 -8.46 -19.10
CA ILE A 924 -11.10 -7.36 -19.80
C ILE A 924 -10.89 -7.51 -21.31
N VAL A 925 -11.90 -7.22 -22.11
CA VAL A 925 -11.78 -7.05 -23.57
C VAL A 925 -12.16 -5.64 -24.00
N ASN A 926 -11.34 -5.06 -24.87
CA ASN A 926 -11.52 -3.75 -25.49
C ASN A 926 -11.19 -3.83 -27.00
N LEU A 927 -11.49 -2.78 -27.75
CA LEU A 927 -11.16 -2.70 -29.18
C LEU A 927 -9.71 -2.29 -29.39
N SER A 928 -9.02 -2.87 -30.38
CA SER A 928 -7.66 -2.50 -30.76
C SER A 928 -7.52 -1.00 -31.05
N SER A 929 -8.55 -0.37 -31.60
CA SER A 929 -8.60 1.08 -31.87
C SER A 929 -8.53 1.95 -30.61
N ASN A 930 -8.83 1.40 -29.44
CA ASN A 930 -8.81 2.11 -28.16
C ASN A 930 -7.53 1.85 -27.36
N ARG A 931 -6.67 0.93 -27.81
CA ARG A 931 -5.56 0.38 -27.03
C ARG A 931 -4.67 1.45 -26.42
N ASP A 932 -4.07 2.30 -27.23
CA ASP A 932 -3.07 3.26 -26.77
C ASP A 932 -3.68 4.25 -25.77
N ILE A 933 -4.83 4.85 -26.11
CA ILE A 933 -5.52 5.83 -25.25
C ILE A 933 -5.98 5.19 -23.93
N PHE A 934 -6.46 3.94 -23.98
CA PHE A 934 -6.90 3.24 -22.78
C PHE A 934 -5.72 2.91 -21.86
N LEU A 935 -4.61 2.40 -22.41
CA LEU A 935 -3.41 2.10 -21.63
C LEU A 935 -2.77 3.37 -21.05
N ASP A 936 -2.76 4.47 -21.80
CA ASP A 936 -2.31 5.77 -21.31
C ASP A 936 -3.20 6.31 -20.18
N SER A 937 -4.50 6.01 -20.21
CA SER A 937 -5.46 6.41 -19.18
C SER A 937 -5.40 5.55 -17.92
N TYR A 938 -4.87 4.33 -18.02
CA TYR A 938 -4.72 3.37 -16.93
C TYR A 938 -3.32 2.72 -16.95
N PRO A 939 -2.25 3.52 -16.76
CA PRO A 939 -0.87 3.06 -16.94
C PRO A 939 -0.45 1.98 -15.92
N ASP A 940 -1.13 1.93 -14.77
CA ASP A 940 -0.88 0.97 -13.69
C ASP A 940 -1.82 -0.26 -13.75
N ASN A 941 -2.61 -0.45 -14.82
CA ASN A 941 -3.53 -1.58 -14.93
C ASN A 941 -2.78 -2.91 -15.09
N THR A 942 -2.98 -3.83 -14.15
CA THR A 942 -2.36 -5.16 -14.12
C THR A 942 -3.29 -6.28 -14.61
N LEU A 943 -4.54 -5.97 -14.93
CA LEU A 943 -5.51 -6.96 -15.38
C LEU A 943 -5.15 -7.54 -16.75
N PRO A 944 -5.39 -8.84 -17.00
CA PRO A 944 -5.28 -9.41 -18.33
C PRO A 944 -6.25 -8.73 -19.32
N MET A 945 -5.68 -8.09 -20.34
CA MET A 945 -6.40 -7.35 -21.37
C MET A 945 -6.38 -8.10 -22.71
N HIS A 946 -7.52 -8.14 -23.38
CA HIS A 946 -7.66 -8.57 -24.76
C HIS A 946 -8.04 -7.38 -25.64
N PHE A 947 -7.31 -7.17 -26.74
CA PHE A 947 -7.63 -6.15 -27.73
C PHE A 947 -8.06 -6.82 -29.03
N VAL A 948 -9.28 -6.53 -29.49
CA VAL A 948 -9.86 -7.13 -30.69
C VAL A 948 -10.15 -6.10 -31.77
N ASP A 949 -9.94 -6.47 -33.03
CA ASP A 949 -10.04 -5.53 -34.16
C ASP A 949 -11.49 -5.18 -34.54
N SER A 950 -12.45 -6.01 -34.13
CA SER A 950 -13.86 -5.77 -34.39
C SER A 950 -14.77 -6.28 -33.28
N PRO A 951 -15.94 -5.64 -33.08
CA PRO A 951 -16.98 -6.12 -32.17
C PRO A 951 -17.36 -7.60 -32.33
N GLY A 952 -17.39 -8.10 -33.57
CA GLY A 952 -17.78 -9.49 -33.85
C GLY A 952 -16.83 -10.53 -33.26
N ALA A 953 -15.55 -10.18 -33.07
CA ALA A 953 -14.55 -11.08 -32.48
C ALA A 953 -14.75 -11.30 -30.97
N VAL A 954 -15.49 -10.41 -30.29
CA VAL A 954 -15.76 -10.53 -28.85
C VAL A 954 -16.54 -11.81 -28.54
N ALA A 955 -17.51 -12.18 -29.38
CA ALA A 955 -18.30 -13.39 -29.20
C ALA A 955 -17.43 -14.66 -29.31
N GLU A 956 -16.46 -14.70 -30.21
CA GLU A 956 -15.53 -15.84 -30.32
C GLU A 956 -14.63 -15.95 -29.09
N LEU A 957 -14.06 -14.82 -28.65
CA LEU A 957 -13.22 -14.77 -27.46
C LEU A 957 -13.97 -15.23 -26.20
N ALA A 958 -15.23 -14.80 -26.05
CA ALA A 958 -16.08 -15.09 -24.91
C ALA A 958 -16.36 -16.59 -24.72
N MET A 959 -16.25 -17.42 -25.76
CA MET A 959 -16.43 -18.87 -25.66
C MET A 959 -15.39 -19.56 -24.76
N ASN A 960 -14.27 -18.90 -24.45
CA ASN A 960 -13.23 -19.44 -23.57
C ASN A 960 -13.48 -19.17 -22.06
N PHE A 961 -14.61 -18.58 -21.71
CA PHE A 961 -14.93 -18.13 -20.36
C PHE A 961 -16.21 -18.80 -19.85
N ASP A 962 -16.39 -18.90 -18.52
CA ASP A 962 -17.64 -19.40 -17.94
C ASP A 962 -18.76 -18.34 -18.03
N ALA A 963 -18.39 -17.06 -17.96
CA ALA A 963 -19.32 -15.93 -18.07
C ALA A 963 -18.70 -14.75 -18.83
N VAL A 964 -19.56 -13.99 -19.51
CA VAL A 964 -19.21 -12.75 -20.20
C VAL A 964 -20.15 -11.62 -19.78
N VAL A 965 -19.58 -10.47 -19.45
CA VAL A 965 -20.27 -9.33 -18.85
C VAL A 965 -20.23 -8.15 -19.83
N ALA A 966 -21.38 -7.81 -20.41
CA ALA A 966 -21.59 -6.57 -21.14
C ALA A 966 -21.69 -5.39 -20.15
N THR A 967 -21.01 -4.28 -20.44
CA THR A 967 -20.99 -3.08 -19.56
C THR A 967 -21.65 -1.85 -20.16
N LEU A 968 -22.10 -1.92 -21.43
CA LEU A 968 -22.82 -0.86 -22.16
C LEU A 968 -23.83 -1.48 -23.13
N TYR A 969 -24.87 -0.74 -23.51
CA TYR A 969 -25.94 -1.21 -24.40
C TYR A 969 -25.43 -1.80 -25.72
N LEU A 970 -24.43 -1.16 -26.32
CA LEU A 970 -23.83 -1.63 -27.57
C LEU A 970 -23.08 -2.95 -27.41
N THR A 971 -22.53 -3.23 -26.23
CA THR A 971 -21.78 -4.48 -25.97
C THR A 971 -22.71 -5.68 -25.87
N VAL A 972 -23.98 -5.47 -25.52
CA VAL A 972 -25.01 -6.54 -25.57
C VAL A 972 -25.22 -7.01 -27.00
N GLU A 973 -25.22 -6.10 -27.96
CA GLU A 973 -25.33 -6.47 -29.39
C GLU A 973 -24.15 -7.29 -29.87
N TRP A 974 -22.95 -6.99 -29.38
CA TRP A 974 -21.74 -7.74 -29.71
C TRP A 974 -21.82 -9.19 -29.20
N LEU A 975 -22.54 -9.41 -28.11
CA LEU A 975 -22.77 -10.72 -27.50
C LEU A 975 -24.03 -11.42 -28.04
N ALA A 976 -24.93 -10.73 -28.74
CA ALA A 976 -26.15 -11.33 -29.28
C ALA A 976 -25.93 -12.60 -30.12
N PRO A 977 -24.84 -12.76 -30.91
CA PRO A 977 -24.55 -14.02 -31.59
C PRO A 977 -24.41 -15.24 -30.67
N LEU A 978 -23.99 -15.04 -29.41
CA LEU A 978 -23.82 -16.13 -28.43
C LEU A 978 -25.15 -16.75 -27.99
N ALA A 979 -26.25 -15.99 -28.04
CA ALA A 979 -27.57 -16.43 -27.59
C ALA A 979 -28.09 -17.68 -28.34
N LYS A 980 -27.55 -17.95 -29.53
CA LYS A 980 -27.92 -19.08 -30.39
C LYS A 980 -26.90 -20.21 -30.41
N ARG A 981 -25.78 -20.09 -29.68
CA ARG A 981 -24.71 -21.09 -29.65
C ARG A 981 -24.93 -22.12 -28.55
N ALA A 982 -24.64 -23.38 -28.86
CA ALA A 982 -24.57 -24.43 -27.85
C ALA A 982 -23.35 -24.18 -26.93
N ASN A 983 -23.50 -24.46 -25.63
CA ASN A 983 -22.46 -24.26 -24.61
C ASN A 983 -21.92 -22.81 -24.53
N ALA A 984 -22.76 -21.82 -24.85
CA ALA A 984 -22.38 -20.43 -24.69
C ALA A 984 -22.07 -20.09 -23.22
N PRO A 985 -21.14 -19.15 -22.95
CA PRO A 985 -20.91 -18.63 -21.61
C PRO A 985 -22.20 -18.03 -21.04
N LYS A 986 -22.29 -17.94 -19.71
CA LYS A 986 -23.38 -17.18 -19.08
C LYS A 986 -23.24 -15.71 -19.50
N ILE A 987 -24.25 -15.20 -20.20
CA ILE A 987 -24.27 -13.81 -20.65
C ILE A 987 -24.87 -12.95 -19.54
N VAL A 988 -24.15 -11.91 -19.15
CA VAL A 988 -24.55 -10.98 -18.10
C VAL A 988 -24.56 -9.59 -18.70
N TYR A 989 -25.58 -8.80 -18.40
CA TYR A 989 -25.60 -7.39 -18.72
C TYR A 989 -25.55 -6.58 -17.43
N TYR A 990 -24.41 -5.95 -17.20
CA TYR A 990 -24.16 -5.08 -16.07
C TYR A 990 -24.60 -3.65 -16.37
N ILE A 991 -25.84 -3.36 -15.94
CA ILE A 991 -26.51 -2.08 -16.19
C ILE A 991 -26.11 -1.07 -15.11
N GLN A 992 -25.29 -0.10 -15.49
CA GLN A 992 -24.78 0.93 -14.57
C GLN A 992 -25.71 2.15 -14.41
N ASP A 993 -26.51 2.44 -15.43
CA ASP A 993 -27.49 3.53 -15.46
C ASP A 993 -28.62 3.16 -16.45
N TYR A 994 -29.66 3.97 -16.51
CA TYR A 994 -30.68 3.84 -17.55
C TYR A 994 -30.19 4.51 -18.84
N GLU A 995 -29.42 3.76 -19.61
CA GLU A 995 -28.68 4.22 -20.80
C GLU A 995 -29.52 4.92 -21.90
N PRO A 996 -30.82 4.62 -22.11
CA PRO A 996 -31.63 5.38 -23.06
C PRO A 996 -31.74 6.88 -22.70
N ASP A 997 -31.68 7.25 -21.42
CA ASP A 997 -31.75 8.66 -20.99
C ASP A 997 -30.50 9.46 -21.40
N PHE A 998 -29.44 8.82 -21.89
CA PHE A 998 -28.27 9.51 -22.42
C PHE A 998 -28.53 10.16 -23.78
N PHE A 999 -29.65 9.82 -24.42
CA PHE A 999 -30.03 10.30 -25.74
C PHE A 999 -31.39 11.01 -25.69
N SER A 1000 -31.61 11.96 -26.59
CA SER A 1000 -32.95 12.52 -26.76
C SER A 1000 -33.91 11.46 -27.31
N ALA A 1001 -35.19 11.53 -26.97
CA ALA A 1001 -36.18 10.52 -27.35
C ALA A 1001 -36.29 10.28 -28.88
N ASN A 1002 -35.91 11.27 -29.69
CA ASN A 1002 -35.93 11.20 -31.16
C ASN A 1002 -34.60 10.68 -31.76
N HIS A 1003 -33.56 10.47 -30.96
CA HIS A 1003 -32.26 10.00 -31.42
C HIS A 1003 -32.29 8.47 -31.65
N PRO A 1004 -31.75 7.94 -32.77
CA PRO A 1004 -31.80 6.50 -33.07
C PRO A 1004 -31.19 5.61 -31.96
N GLU A 1005 -30.12 6.07 -31.33
CA GLU A 1005 -29.47 5.34 -30.22
C GLU A 1005 -30.36 5.20 -28.98
N HIS A 1006 -31.37 6.06 -28.78
CA HIS A 1006 -32.34 5.89 -27.68
C HIS A 1006 -33.10 4.56 -27.83
N ALA A 1007 -33.62 4.29 -29.03
CA ALA A 1007 -34.36 3.05 -29.30
C ALA A 1007 -33.44 1.83 -29.23
N ARG A 1008 -32.20 1.96 -29.70
CA ARG A 1008 -31.19 0.91 -29.66
C ARG A 1008 -30.78 0.55 -28.22
N ALA A 1009 -30.50 1.55 -27.39
CA ALA A 1009 -30.22 1.36 -25.97
C ALA A 1009 -31.41 0.69 -25.24
N LEU A 1010 -32.64 1.09 -25.53
CA LEU A 1010 -33.84 0.49 -24.94
C LEU A 1010 -34.00 -0.99 -25.34
N GLN A 1011 -33.74 -1.32 -26.60
CA GLN A 1011 -33.82 -2.69 -27.11
C GLN A 1011 -32.74 -3.60 -26.49
N SER A 1012 -31.59 -3.06 -26.10
CA SER A 1012 -30.50 -3.85 -25.50
C SER A 1012 -30.93 -4.66 -24.26
N TYR A 1013 -31.87 -4.15 -23.46
CA TYR A 1013 -32.35 -4.82 -22.25
C TYR A 1013 -33.12 -6.12 -22.51
N SER A 1014 -33.61 -6.33 -23.73
CA SER A 1014 -34.36 -7.55 -24.11
C SER A 1014 -33.79 -8.27 -25.33
N LEU A 1015 -32.71 -7.74 -25.92
CA LEU A 1015 -32.09 -8.27 -27.14
C LEU A 1015 -31.59 -9.71 -26.98
N VAL A 1016 -31.08 -10.04 -25.79
CA VAL A 1016 -30.61 -11.39 -25.44
C VAL A 1016 -31.47 -11.91 -24.29
N PRO A 1017 -32.56 -12.66 -24.58
CA PRO A 1017 -33.51 -13.09 -23.55
C PRO A 1017 -32.91 -13.99 -22.45
N THR A 1018 -31.79 -14.64 -22.75
CA THR A 1018 -31.06 -15.50 -21.79
C THR A 1018 -30.07 -14.71 -20.94
N ALA A 1019 -29.84 -13.43 -21.23
CA ALA A 1019 -28.89 -12.63 -20.48
C ALA A 1019 -29.41 -12.34 -19.07
N LYS A 1020 -28.55 -12.52 -18.07
CA LYS A 1020 -28.83 -12.12 -16.70
C LYS A 1020 -28.61 -10.61 -16.57
N LEU A 1021 -29.68 -9.87 -16.32
CA LEU A 1021 -29.58 -8.43 -16.04
C LEU A 1021 -29.19 -8.21 -14.59
N ILE A 1022 -28.15 -7.41 -14.36
CA ILE A 1022 -27.69 -7.03 -13.03
C ILE A 1022 -27.51 -5.51 -12.93
N THR A 1023 -27.63 -4.97 -11.73
CA THR A 1023 -27.35 -3.56 -11.44
C THR A 1023 -26.88 -3.36 -10.00
N LYS A 1024 -26.28 -2.21 -9.70
CA LYS A 1024 -25.77 -1.92 -8.34
C LYS A 1024 -26.85 -1.47 -7.37
N THR A 1025 -27.91 -0.82 -7.85
CA THR A 1025 -28.89 -0.11 -7.01
C THR A 1025 -30.32 -0.57 -7.24
N GLN A 1026 -31.09 -0.67 -6.15
CA GLN A 1026 -32.55 -0.82 -6.17
C GLN A 1026 -33.21 0.30 -6.97
N TRP A 1027 -32.69 1.53 -6.88
CA TRP A 1027 -33.22 2.65 -7.66
C TRP A 1027 -33.12 2.39 -9.17
N ASN A 1028 -31.98 1.87 -9.65
CA ASN A 1028 -31.81 1.59 -11.08
C ASN A 1028 -32.69 0.41 -11.52
N ARG A 1029 -32.83 -0.63 -10.67
CA ARG A 1029 -33.78 -1.73 -10.90
C ARG A 1029 -35.21 -1.21 -11.05
N GLN A 1030 -35.68 -0.38 -10.12
CA GLN A 1030 -37.03 0.19 -10.16
C GLN A 1030 -37.23 1.09 -11.39
N THR A 1031 -36.19 1.82 -11.78
CA THR A 1031 -36.21 2.66 -12.99
C THR A 1031 -36.35 1.82 -14.26
N LEU A 1032 -35.60 0.71 -14.37
CA LEU A 1032 -35.73 -0.26 -15.45
C LEU A 1032 -37.15 -0.85 -15.50
N GLU A 1033 -37.66 -1.32 -14.36
CA GLU A 1033 -38.99 -1.92 -14.26
C GLU A 1033 -40.10 -0.93 -14.67
N ALA A 1034 -40.02 0.31 -14.17
CA ALA A 1034 -41.01 1.35 -14.46
C ALA A 1034 -40.98 1.83 -15.92
N LYS A 1035 -39.79 1.96 -16.52
CA LYS A 1035 -39.65 2.54 -17.87
C LYS A 1035 -39.75 1.51 -19.00
N CYS A 1036 -39.30 0.27 -18.79
CA CYS A 1036 -39.23 -0.74 -19.84
C CYS A 1036 -39.73 -2.13 -19.44
N GLY A 1037 -40.18 -2.32 -18.20
CA GLY A 1037 -40.73 -3.59 -17.70
C GLY A 1037 -39.69 -4.69 -17.47
N GLN A 1038 -38.40 -4.42 -17.66
CA GLN A 1038 -37.32 -5.36 -17.39
C GLN A 1038 -36.87 -5.28 -15.92
N THR A 1039 -36.54 -6.42 -15.32
CA THR A 1039 -36.05 -6.50 -13.95
C THR A 1039 -34.61 -6.97 -13.92
N ALA A 1040 -33.83 -6.49 -12.95
CA ALA A 1040 -32.43 -6.81 -12.77
C ALA A 1040 -32.15 -7.28 -11.34
N SER A 1041 -31.17 -8.17 -11.18
CA SER A 1041 -30.67 -8.54 -9.84
C SER A 1041 -29.80 -7.42 -9.30
N VAL A 1042 -30.03 -7.02 -8.05
CA VAL A 1042 -29.25 -5.95 -7.40
C VAL A 1042 -28.07 -6.59 -6.69
N ILE A 1043 -26.85 -6.24 -7.09
CA ILE A 1043 -25.62 -6.79 -6.52
C ILE A 1043 -25.05 -5.93 -5.38
N GLY A 1044 -25.48 -4.66 -5.30
CA GLY A 1044 -25.05 -3.71 -4.29
C GLY A 1044 -24.03 -2.68 -4.80
N ILE A 1045 -23.84 -1.66 -3.97
CA ILE A 1045 -22.88 -0.57 -4.16
C ILE A 1045 -21.55 -0.88 -3.47
N ASP A 1046 -20.48 -0.42 -4.08
CA ASP A 1046 -19.11 -0.44 -3.56
C ASP A 1046 -18.35 0.77 -4.09
N TYR A 1047 -17.11 0.90 -3.63
CA TYR A 1047 -16.13 1.90 -4.03
C TYR A 1047 -14.73 1.31 -3.83
N ASP A 1048 -13.70 2.00 -4.31
CA ASP A 1048 -12.31 1.61 -4.05
C ASP A 1048 -11.95 1.88 -2.58
N ASP A 1049 -12.17 0.87 -1.75
CA ASP A 1049 -11.95 0.92 -0.32
C ASP A 1049 -10.47 0.89 0.08
N GLU A 1050 -9.53 0.77 -0.89
CA GLU A 1050 -8.08 0.92 -0.72
C GLU A 1050 -7.60 2.33 -1.09
N GLN A 1051 -8.38 3.11 -1.85
CA GLN A 1051 -8.02 4.45 -2.27
C GLN A 1051 -8.71 5.56 -1.44
N TYR A 1052 -9.97 5.34 -1.07
CA TYR A 1052 -10.81 6.33 -0.38
C TYR A 1052 -10.98 5.99 1.10
N PHE A 1053 -10.20 6.68 1.94
CA PHE A 1053 -10.23 6.59 3.40
C PHE A 1053 -9.86 7.96 4.00
N PRO A 1054 -10.19 8.25 5.28
CA PRO A 1054 -9.98 9.56 5.87
C PRO A 1054 -8.51 9.95 6.03
N ALA A 1055 -8.24 11.25 6.12
CA ALA A 1055 -6.90 11.76 6.39
C ALA A 1055 -6.38 11.37 7.79
N ARG A 1056 -5.07 11.16 7.89
CA ARG A 1056 -4.38 10.85 9.16
C ARG A 1056 -4.39 11.98 10.19
N ILE A 1057 -4.48 13.24 9.75
CA ILE A 1057 -4.46 14.42 10.62
C ILE A 1057 -5.89 14.92 10.81
N PHE A 1058 -6.32 15.00 12.06
CA PHE A 1058 -7.51 15.76 12.41
C PHE A 1058 -7.18 17.26 12.53
N GLN A 1059 -7.96 18.11 11.86
CA GLN A 1059 -7.83 19.57 11.97
C GLN A 1059 -8.90 20.13 12.92
N PRO A 1060 -8.55 20.54 14.16
CA PRO A 1060 -9.51 21.10 15.10
C PRO A 1060 -10.03 22.48 14.67
N THR A 1061 -11.18 22.84 15.23
CA THR A 1061 -12.04 23.97 14.88
C THR A 1061 -11.35 25.33 14.92
N GLY A 1062 -10.99 25.81 13.74
CA GLY A 1062 -10.59 27.20 13.48
C GLY A 1062 -10.38 27.52 12.00
N THR A 1063 -10.66 26.56 11.12
CA THR A 1063 -10.36 26.60 9.70
C THR A 1063 -11.53 27.10 8.85
N VAL A 1064 -11.18 27.64 7.69
CA VAL A 1064 -12.09 27.88 6.57
C VAL A 1064 -12.70 26.52 6.18
N VAL A 1065 -14.03 26.42 6.13
CA VAL A 1065 -14.71 25.16 5.75
C VAL A 1065 -14.45 24.91 4.26
N ARG A 1066 -13.86 23.75 3.95
CA ARG A 1066 -13.57 23.34 2.56
C ARG A 1066 -14.80 22.67 1.97
N VAL A 1067 -15.36 23.31 0.95
CA VAL A 1067 -16.52 22.82 0.22
C VAL A 1067 -16.06 22.37 -1.15
N ALA A 1068 -16.27 21.10 -1.48
CA ALA A 1068 -15.96 20.55 -2.79
C ALA A 1068 -17.22 20.14 -3.56
N ALA A 1069 -17.20 20.29 -4.88
CA ALA A 1069 -18.28 19.85 -5.75
C ALA A 1069 -17.76 19.51 -7.16
N MET A 1070 -18.47 18.62 -7.84
CA MET A 1070 -18.16 18.30 -9.24
C MET A 1070 -18.90 19.26 -10.18
N LEU A 1071 -18.17 19.86 -11.13
CA LEU A 1071 -18.73 20.65 -12.23
C LEU A 1071 -18.35 19.98 -13.56
N ARG A 1072 -19.36 19.48 -14.26
CA ARG A 1072 -19.24 18.85 -15.59
C ARG A 1072 -20.30 19.41 -16.55
N PRO A 1073 -20.02 20.53 -17.23
CA PRO A 1073 -20.94 21.15 -18.20
C PRO A 1073 -21.47 20.17 -19.26
N ASN A 1074 -20.59 19.28 -19.74
CA ASN A 1074 -20.91 18.26 -20.76
C ASN A 1074 -21.83 17.12 -20.27
N THR A 1075 -22.29 17.15 -19.02
CA THR A 1075 -23.18 16.12 -18.46
C THR A 1075 -24.39 16.77 -17.80
N PRO A 1076 -25.47 17.09 -18.55
CA PRO A 1076 -26.61 17.85 -18.04
C PRO A 1076 -27.26 17.28 -16.77
N ARG A 1077 -27.31 15.95 -16.63
CA ARG A 1077 -27.82 15.27 -15.41
C ARG A 1077 -27.03 15.58 -14.14
N ARG A 1078 -25.79 16.07 -14.24
CA ARG A 1078 -24.97 16.55 -13.12
C ARG A 1078 -25.37 17.96 -12.65
N ALA A 1079 -26.34 18.59 -13.32
CA ALA A 1079 -26.87 19.91 -13.02
C ALA A 1079 -25.78 20.97 -12.73
N PRO A 1080 -24.79 21.14 -13.63
CA PRO A 1080 -23.63 22.01 -13.39
C PRO A 1080 -24.04 23.47 -13.13
N GLU A 1081 -25.10 23.97 -13.76
CA GLU A 1081 -25.60 25.32 -13.56
C GLU A 1081 -26.20 25.50 -12.16
N LEU A 1082 -26.92 24.50 -11.65
CA LEU A 1082 -27.45 24.54 -10.28
C LEU A 1082 -26.31 24.54 -9.27
N THR A 1083 -25.34 23.63 -9.44
CA THR A 1083 -24.16 23.55 -8.57
C THR A 1083 -23.42 24.88 -8.54
N ALA A 1084 -23.14 25.47 -9.70
CA ALA A 1084 -22.51 26.79 -9.81
C ALA A 1084 -23.28 27.89 -9.05
N ARG A 1085 -24.60 27.97 -9.23
CA ARG A 1085 -25.44 28.98 -8.55
C ARG A 1085 -25.46 28.80 -7.04
N VAL A 1086 -25.58 27.57 -6.53
CA VAL A 1086 -25.57 27.28 -5.09
C VAL A 1086 -24.21 27.64 -4.48
N LEU A 1087 -23.10 27.23 -5.12
CA LEU A 1087 -21.75 27.56 -4.67
C LEU A 1087 -21.50 29.08 -4.67
N LYS A 1088 -21.93 29.78 -5.73
CA LYS A 1088 -21.88 31.25 -5.83
C LYS A 1088 -22.62 31.91 -4.68
N GLN A 1089 -23.85 31.48 -4.39
CA GLN A 1089 -24.63 32.00 -3.26
C GLN A 1089 -23.98 31.70 -1.90
N LEU A 1090 -23.45 30.49 -1.69
CA LEU A 1090 -22.70 30.14 -0.47
C LEU A 1090 -21.49 31.06 -0.28
N LYS A 1091 -20.69 31.30 -1.33
CA LYS A 1091 -19.52 32.17 -1.27
C LYS A 1091 -19.91 33.63 -1.00
N GLN A 1092 -21.00 34.11 -1.59
CA GLN A 1092 -21.51 35.46 -1.34
C GLN A 1092 -22.02 35.63 0.10
N GLN A 1093 -22.69 34.61 0.66
CA GLN A 1093 -23.24 34.66 2.03
C GLN A 1093 -22.18 34.45 3.12
N LEU A 1094 -21.24 33.53 2.89
CA LEU A 1094 -20.30 33.06 3.92
C LEU A 1094 -18.89 33.67 3.76
N GLY A 1095 -18.55 34.15 2.57
CA GLY A 1095 -17.30 34.86 2.27
C GLY A 1095 -16.07 34.02 2.59
N ALA A 1096 -15.12 34.62 3.32
CA ALA A 1096 -13.87 33.97 3.71
C ALA A 1096 -14.02 32.83 4.73
N ARG A 1097 -15.25 32.51 5.19
CA ARG A 1097 -15.51 31.35 6.05
C ARG A 1097 -15.48 30.02 5.29
N ILE A 1098 -15.57 30.06 3.97
CA ILE A 1098 -15.50 28.87 3.11
C ILE A 1098 -14.44 29.02 2.03
N SER A 1099 -13.87 27.88 1.62
CA SER A 1099 -13.04 27.73 0.42
C SER A 1099 -13.75 26.76 -0.51
N LEU A 1100 -13.82 27.13 -1.78
CA LEU A 1100 -14.53 26.37 -2.80
C LEU A 1100 -13.51 25.66 -3.68
N HIS A 1101 -13.70 24.35 -3.84
CA HIS A 1101 -12.89 23.48 -4.68
C HIS A 1101 -13.79 22.77 -5.68
N VAL A 1102 -13.53 22.91 -6.97
CA VAL A 1102 -14.33 22.27 -8.02
C VAL A 1102 -13.45 21.43 -8.92
N PHE A 1103 -14.02 20.35 -9.44
CA PHE A 1103 -13.34 19.42 -10.33
C PHE A 1103 -14.32 18.81 -11.33
N GLY A 1104 -13.80 18.19 -12.38
CA GLY A 1104 -14.57 17.49 -13.40
C GLY A 1104 -14.49 18.11 -14.79
N SER A 1105 -14.10 19.38 -14.93
CA SER A 1105 -13.87 20.03 -16.22
C SER A 1105 -12.81 21.13 -16.09
N ASN A 1106 -11.97 21.25 -17.11
CA ASN A 1106 -10.88 22.23 -17.15
C ASN A 1106 -11.40 23.67 -17.22
N ALA A 1107 -10.71 24.62 -16.58
CA ALA A 1107 -11.10 26.04 -16.58
C ALA A 1107 -11.07 26.68 -17.99
N SER A 1108 -10.37 26.05 -18.94
CA SER A 1108 -10.32 26.44 -20.35
C SER A 1108 -11.50 25.91 -21.18
N ASP A 1109 -12.35 25.04 -20.63
CA ASP A 1109 -13.51 24.49 -21.33
C ASP A 1109 -14.53 25.63 -21.62
N PRO A 1110 -14.93 25.85 -22.88
CA PRO A 1110 -15.91 26.88 -23.23
C PRO A 1110 -17.24 26.74 -22.48
N ASP A 1111 -17.71 25.51 -22.27
CA ASP A 1111 -18.97 25.25 -21.59
C ASP A 1111 -18.84 25.49 -20.08
N TYR A 1112 -17.65 25.33 -19.51
CA TYR A 1112 -17.36 25.74 -18.13
C TYR A 1112 -17.35 27.26 -18.00
N GLN A 1113 -16.73 27.98 -18.95
CA GLN A 1113 -16.69 29.45 -18.95
C GLN A 1113 -18.06 30.09 -19.15
N ALA A 1114 -19.00 29.37 -19.76
CA ALA A 1114 -20.38 29.80 -19.93
C ALA A 1114 -21.21 29.72 -18.64
N LEU A 1115 -20.76 28.99 -17.61
CA LEU A 1115 -21.45 28.91 -16.32
C LEU A 1115 -21.40 30.27 -15.58
N ASP A 1116 -22.51 30.64 -14.95
CA ASP A 1116 -22.57 31.80 -14.06
C ASP A 1116 -21.88 31.52 -12.70
N PHE A 1117 -20.55 31.42 -12.72
CA PHE A 1117 -19.72 31.04 -11.57
C PHE A 1117 -18.53 32.02 -11.32
N ASP A 1118 -18.84 33.30 -11.26
CA ASP A 1118 -17.90 34.43 -11.09
C ASP A 1118 -17.51 34.71 -9.62
N VAL A 1119 -17.13 33.67 -8.88
CA VAL A 1119 -16.66 33.80 -7.48
C VAL A 1119 -15.28 33.20 -7.28
N GLU A 1120 -14.57 33.61 -6.23
CA GLU A 1120 -13.27 33.02 -5.89
C GLU A 1120 -13.40 31.53 -5.51
N HIS A 1121 -12.80 30.66 -6.32
CA HIS A 1121 -12.74 29.21 -6.16
C HIS A 1121 -11.45 28.65 -6.77
N GLU A 1122 -11.09 27.42 -6.39
CA GLU A 1122 -10.02 26.64 -6.99
C GLU A 1122 -10.63 25.60 -7.94
N ASN A 1123 -10.25 25.61 -9.22
CA ASN A 1123 -10.65 24.60 -10.20
C ASN A 1123 -9.48 23.65 -10.46
N LEU A 1124 -9.67 22.37 -10.14
CA LEU A 1124 -8.67 21.31 -10.25
C LEU A 1124 -8.72 20.57 -11.60
N GLY A 1125 -9.68 20.90 -12.47
CA GLY A 1125 -9.80 20.33 -13.80
C GLY A 1125 -10.27 18.87 -13.80
N GLU A 1126 -9.84 18.11 -14.81
CA GLU A 1126 -10.05 16.67 -14.87
C GLU A 1126 -8.98 15.96 -14.04
N CYS A 1127 -9.40 15.39 -12.91
CA CYS A 1127 -8.50 14.75 -11.93
C CYS A 1127 -8.41 13.24 -12.17
N SER A 1128 -7.22 12.67 -11.90
CA SER A 1128 -7.08 11.22 -11.72
C SER A 1128 -7.82 10.77 -10.45
N PRO A 1129 -8.14 9.46 -10.31
CA PRO A 1129 -8.75 8.93 -9.09
C PRO A 1129 -7.97 9.28 -7.80
N GLU A 1130 -6.64 9.27 -7.86
CA GLU A 1130 -5.76 9.58 -6.72
C GLU A 1130 -5.89 11.05 -6.31
N ALA A 1131 -5.95 11.95 -7.28
CA ALA A 1131 -6.15 13.37 -7.05
C ALA A 1131 -7.55 13.66 -6.48
N VAL A 1132 -8.58 12.92 -6.92
CA VAL A 1132 -9.93 13.00 -6.33
C VAL A 1132 -9.91 12.52 -4.88
N ALA A 1133 -9.29 11.38 -4.59
CA ALA A 1133 -9.18 10.87 -3.21
C ALA A 1133 -8.49 11.88 -2.29
N GLU A 1134 -7.42 12.53 -2.74
CA GLU A 1134 -6.72 13.54 -1.97
C GLU A 1134 -7.54 14.81 -1.74
N LEU A 1135 -8.29 15.26 -2.75
CA LEU A 1135 -9.26 16.35 -2.60
C LEU A 1135 -10.33 16.01 -1.56
N LEU A 1136 -10.92 14.81 -1.66
CA LEU A 1136 -12.01 14.39 -0.79
C LEU A 1136 -11.55 14.19 0.66
N ARG A 1137 -10.34 13.67 0.89
CA ARG A 1137 -9.70 13.61 2.24
C ARG A 1137 -9.58 14.98 2.91
N ARG A 1138 -9.41 16.03 2.11
CA ARG A 1138 -9.31 17.42 2.57
C ARG A 1138 -10.66 18.13 2.58
N THR A 1139 -11.75 17.50 2.15
CA THR A 1139 -13.05 18.14 2.04
C THR A 1139 -13.81 18.02 3.36
N ASP A 1140 -14.40 19.13 3.82
CA ASP A 1140 -15.25 19.13 5.02
C ASP A 1140 -16.72 18.90 4.65
N VAL A 1141 -17.16 19.50 3.54
CA VAL A 1141 -18.51 19.35 2.99
C VAL A 1141 -18.41 19.08 1.49
N PHE A 1142 -18.96 17.96 1.04
CA PHE A 1142 -19.04 17.64 -0.39
C PHE A 1142 -20.49 17.82 -0.87
N LEU A 1143 -20.66 18.50 -2.00
CA LEU A 1143 -21.96 18.76 -2.61
C LEU A 1143 -22.07 18.01 -3.94
N ASP A 1144 -22.95 17.01 -3.97
CA ASP A 1144 -23.47 16.43 -5.19
C ASP A 1144 -24.89 16.96 -5.40
N LEU A 1145 -25.04 17.90 -6.34
CA LEU A 1145 -26.34 18.51 -6.65
C LEU A 1145 -26.87 18.03 -8.00
N SER A 1146 -26.44 16.85 -8.45
CA SER A 1146 -26.95 16.22 -9.67
C SER A 1146 -28.48 16.09 -9.63
N SER A 1147 -29.13 16.13 -10.79
CA SER A 1147 -30.58 15.89 -10.88
C SER A 1147 -30.95 14.48 -10.39
N PHE A 1148 -30.09 13.51 -10.70
CA PHE A 1148 -30.09 12.18 -10.11
C PHE A 1148 -28.71 11.54 -10.19
N GLN A 1149 -28.49 10.46 -9.45
CA GLN A 1149 -27.29 9.61 -9.55
C GLN A 1149 -27.66 8.13 -9.47
N ALA A 1150 -27.41 7.33 -10.51
CA ALA A 1150 -27.75 5.91 -10.47
C ALA A 1150 -27.05 5.15 -9.32
N MET A 1151 -25.77 5.43 -9.08
CA MET A 1151 -24.98 4.83 -7.99
C MET A 1151 -24.63 5.82 -6.88
N GLY A 1152 -24.33 7.08 -7.21
CA GLY A 1152 -23.84 8.05 -6.23
C GLY A 1152 -22.37 7.87 -5.83
N LEU A 1153 -21.54 7.30 -6.71
CA LEU A 1153 -20.17 6.88 -6.40
C LEU A 1153 -19.33 7.98 -5.73
N THR A 1154 -19.28 9.20 -6.28
CA THR A 1154 -18.47 10.29 -5.70
C THR A 1154 -18.97 10.76 -4.34
N ALA A 1155 -20.28 10.67 -4.08
CA ALA A 1155 -20.83 10.91 -2.75
C ALA A 1155 -20.40 9.82 -1.75
N LEU A 1156 -20.39 8.55 -2.19
CA LEU A 1156 -19.91 7.42 -1.39
C LEU A 1156 -18.40 7.54 -1.07
N GLU A 1157 -17.59 7.86 -2.08
CA GLU A 1157 -16.15 8.13 -1.95
C GLU A 1157 -15.87 9.30 -0.99
N ALA A 1158 -16.66 10.37 -1.07
CA ALA A 1158 -16.53 11.52 -0.18
C ALA A 1158 -16.88 11.17 1.27
N MET A 1159 -17.92 10.37 1.50
CA MET A 1159 -18.27 9.85 2.82
C MET A 1159 -17.16 8.95 3.39
N ALA A 1160 -16.58 8.08 2.57
CA ALA A 1160 -15.47 7.21 2.97
C ALA A 1160 -14.21 8.01 3.36
N CYS A 1161 -13.95 9.13 2.68
CA CYS A 1161 -12.91 10.09 3.05
C CYS A 1161 -13.26 10.96 4.28
N GLY A 1162 -14.46 10.80 4.84
CA GLY A 1162 -14.92 11.52 6.03
C GLY A 1162 -15.45 12.93 5.76
N ALA A 1163 -15.95 13.23 4.55
CA ALA A 1163 -16.66 14.49 4.26
C ALA A 1163 -18.14 14.40 4.64
N ALA A 1164 -18.74 15.53 5.05
CA ALA A 1164 -20.20 15.61 5.20
C ALA A 1164 -20.83 15.80 3.82
N VAL A 1165 -21.75 14.91 3.43
CA VAL A 1165 -22.28 14.91 2.06
C VAL A 1165 -23.69 15.47 2.00
N VAL A 1166 -23.93 16.32 1.00
CA VAL A 1166 -25.27 16.64 0.48
C VAL A 1166 -25.40 15.96 -0.88
N ALA A 1167 -26.44 15.15 -1.07
CA ALA A 1167 -26.66 14.36 -2.27
C ALA A 1167 -28.14 14.41 -2.71
N PRO A 1168 -28.47 14.11 -3.98
CA PRO A 1168 -29.85 14.11 -4.43
C PRO A 1168 -30.66 12.98 -3.80
N ILE A 1169 -31.94 13.26 -3.51
CA ILE A 1169 -32.92 12.24 -3.11
C ILE A 1169 -33.29 11.29 -4.25
N ASN A 1170 -33.06 11.71 -5.50
CA ASN A 1170 -33.31 10.88 -6.67
C ASN A 1170 -32.04 10.10 -7.02
N GLY A 1171 -32.02 8.79 -6.75
CA GLY A 1171 -30.92 7.90 -7.15
C GLY A 1171 -30.40 6.96 -6.06
N GLY A 1172 -29.29 6.30 -6.39
CA GLY A 1172 -28.49 5.44 -5.53
C GLY A 1172 -27.99 6.03 -4.21
N PRO A 1173 -27.78 7.37 -4.04
CA PRO A 1173 -27.46 7.94 -2.72
C PRO A 1173 -28.41 7.53 -1.60
N THR A 1174 -29.67 7.23 -1.92
CA THR A 1174 -30.68 6.77 -0.95
C THR A 1174 -30.37 5.41 -0.31
N GLU A 1175 -29.46 4.61 -0.89
CA GLU A 1175 -29.11 3.29 -0.37
C GLU A 1175 -28.04 3.32 0.72
N PHE A 1176 -27.23 4.37 0.75
CA PHE A 1176 -26.16 4.52 1.75
C PHE A 1176 -26.30 5.77 2.62
N ILE A 1177 -27.12 6.75 2.23
CA ILE A 1177 -27.41 7.94 3.03
C ILE A 1177 -28.76 7.80 3.74
N GLN A 1178 -28.72 7.74 5.06
CA GLN A 1178 -29.85 8.03 5.91
C GLN A 1178 -29.83 9.53 6.25
N SER A 1179 -30.73 10.29 5.62
CA SER A 1179 -30.76 11.74 5.72
C SER A 1179 -30.86 12.22 7.17
N GLY A 1180 -29.94 13.10 7.58
CA GLY A 1180 -29.83 13.64 8.95
C GLY A 1180 -29.00 12.77 9.91
N VAL A 1181 -28.60 11.56 9.51
CA VAL A 1181 -27.77 10.65 10.32
C VAL A 1181 -26.34 10.65 9.81
N ASN A 1182 -26.11 10.19 8.57
CA ASN A 1182 -24.77 10.05 7.99
C ASN A 1182 -24.55 10.90 6.71
N GLY A 1183 -25.57 11.63 6.27
CA GLY A 1183 -25.51 12.59 5.15
C GLY A 1183 -26.83 13.33 5.03
N LEU A 1184 -26.97 14.23 4.05
CA LEU A 1184 -28.22 14.93 3.77
C LEU A 1184 -28.70 14.62 2.34
N LEU A 1185 -29.89 14.05 2.24
CA LEU A 1185 -30.60 13.91 0.97
C LEU A 1185 -31.47 15.14 0.73
N VAL A 1186 -31.37 15.72 -0.46
CA VAL A 1186 -32.13 16.92 -0.85
C VAL A 1186 -32.81 16.73 -2.20
N ASP A 1187 -33.96 17.38 -2.37
CA ASP A 1187 -34.53 17.55 -3.70
C ASP A 1187 -33.72 18.61 -4.46
N THR A 1188 -32.96 18.17 -5.45
CA THR A 1188 -32.10 19.06 -6.25
C THR A 1188 -32.88 19.91 -7.25
N GLN A 1189 -34.20 19.71 -7.37
CA GLN A 1189 -35.05 20.66 -8.11
C GLN A 1189 -35.35 21.93 -7.29
N ASP A 1190 -35.19 21.87 -5.97
CA ASP A 1190 -35.34 23.02 -5.07
C ASP A 1190 -33.95 23.58 -4.68
N GLU A 1191 -33.55 24.64 -5.39
CA GLU A 1191 -32.28 25.35 -5.15
C GLU A 1191 -32.17 25.90 -3.70
N GLN A 1192 -33.30 26.31 -3.10
CA GLN A 1192 -33.31 26.82 -1.72
C GLN A 1192 -33.12 25.68 -0.71
N ALA A 1193 -33.67 24.50 -0.97
CA ALA A 1193 -33.42 23.32 -0.16
C ALA A 1193 -31.93 22.93 -0.19
N CYS A 1194 -31.31 22.93 -1.37
CA CYS A 1194 -29.88 22.66 -1.55
C CYS A 1194 -29.01 23.66 -0.76
N LEU A 1195 -29.30 24.95 -0.91
CA LEU A 1195 -28.58 26.02 -0.22
C LEU A 1195 -28.72 25.91 1.30
N LYS A 1196 -29.93 25.62 1.80
CA LYS A 1196 -30.21 25.46 3.23
C LYS A 1196 -29.45 24.26 3.81
N ALA A 1197 -29.45 23.10 3.13
CA ALA A 1197 -28.74 21.91 3.57
C ALA A 1197 -27.23 22.16 3.68
N ALA A 1198 -26.62 22.73 2.63
CA ALA A 1198 -25.20 23.10 2.64
C ALA A 1198 -24.88 24.13 3.75
N THR A 1199 -25.72 25.16 3.89
CA THR A 1199 -25.54 26.21 4.91
C THR A 1199 -25.62 25.66 6.33
N ASN A 1200 -26.50 24.68 6.59
CA ASN A 1200 -26.62 24.02 7.89
C ASN A 1200 -25.33 23.26 8.23
N LEU A 1201 -24.83 22.42 7.31
CA LEU A 1201 -23.57 21.70 7.50
C LEU A 1201 -22.38 22.65 7.67
N ILE A 1202 -22.34 23.77 6.98
CA ILE A 1202 -21.22 24.72 7.08
C ILE A 1202 -21.25 25.47 8.42
N ASN A 1203 -22.42 25.96 8.86
CA ASN A 1203 -22.53 26.78 10.07
C ASN A 1203 -22.59 25.97 11.37
N ASP A 1204 -23.11 24.74 11.35
CA ASP A 1204 -23.20 23.88 12.53
C ASP A 1204 -22.06 22.86 12.55
N PHE A 1205 -21.04 23.14 13.36
CA PHE A 1205 -19.90 22.24 13.53
C PHE A 1205 -20.29 20.91 14.18
N GLY A 1206 -21.19 20.94 15.17
CA GLY A 1206 -21.60 19.73 15.90
C GLY A 1206 -22.34 18.77 14.97
N LEU A 1207 -23.31 19.29 14.22
CA LEU A 1207 -24.03 18.54 13.20
C LEU A 1207 -23.06 18.00 12.13
N ARG A 1208 -22.18 18.84 11.60
CA ARG A 1208 -21.20 18.43 10.58
C ARG A 1208 -20.33 17.28 11.05
N ASN A 1209 -19.74 17.40 12.25
CA ASN A 1209 -18.86 16.36 12.77
C ASN A 1209 -19.61 15.07 13.11
N HIS A 1210 -20.84 15.17 13.61
CA HIS A 1210 -21.69 14.00 13.82
C HIS A 1210 -21.98 13.28 12.49
N ILE A 1211 -22.41 14.01 11.46
CA ILE A 1211 -22.65 13.44 10.13
C ILE A 1211 -21.38 12.80 9.57
N ARG A 1212 -20.22 13.45 9.68
CA ARG A 1212 -18.93 12.91 9.21
C ARG A 1212 -18.53 11.62 9.92
N SER A 1213 -18.71 11.54 11.23
CA SER A 1213 -18.37 10.34 11.98
C SER A 1213 -19.31 9.17 11.68
N GLN A 1214 -20.57 9.45 11.34
CA GLN A 1214 -21.49 8.41 10.85
C GLN A 1214 -21.26 8.07 9.37
N ALA A 1215 -20.75 9.02 8.57
CA ALA A 1215 -20.49 8.85 7.15
C ALA A 1215 -19.46 7.74 6.87
N VAL A 1216 -18.39 7.63 7.68
CA VAL A 1216 -17.37 6.57 7.50
C VAL A 1216 -17.92 5.15 7.70
N GLY A 1217 -19.13 5.00 8.25
CA GLY A 1217 -19.87 3.73 8.28
C GLY A 1217 -20.23 3.18 6.89
N VAL A 1218 -19.97 3.92 5.81
CA VAL A 1218 -20.05 3.41 4.43
C VAL A 1218 -19.01 2.31 4.13
N THR A 1219 -18.02 2.10 5.00
CA THR A 1219 -17.08 0.96 4.96
C THR A 1219 -17.75 -0.41 4.83
N ARG A 1220 -19.02 -0.55 5.23
CA ARG A 1220 -19.83 -1.76 4.99
C ARG A 1220 -20.09 -2.07 3.51
N HIS A 1221 -19.93 -1.09 2.62
CA HIS A 1221 -20.09 -1.20 1.17
C HIS A 1221 -18.75 -1.48 0.50
N TYR A 1222 -18.12 -2.62 0.84
CA TYR A 1222 -16.82 -3.02 0.31
C TYR A 1222 -16.96 -3.96 -0.90
N PRO A 1223 -15.98 -3.97 -1.83
CA PRO A 1223 -16.09 -4.71 -3.10
C PRO A 1223 -16.40 -6.20 -2.94
N GLU A 1224 -15.77 -6.91 -2.00
CA GLU A 1224 -15.92 -8.36 -1.88
C GLU A 1224 -17.38 -8.78 -1.57
N ALA A 1225 -18.14 -7.97 -0.83
CA ALA A 1225 -19.55 -8.24 -0.58
C ALA A 1225 -20.42 -8.10 -1.84
N VAL A 1226 -20.11 -7.11 -2.69
CA VAL A 1226 -20.80 -6.93 -3.98
C VAL A 1226 -20.44 -8.06 -4.94
N LEU A 1227 -19.18 -8.47 -4.95
CA LEU A 1227 -18.70 -9.57 -5.77
C LEU A 1227 -19.29 -10.92 -5.37
N GLU A 1228 -19.52 -11.15 -4.09
CA GLU A 1228 -20.27 -12.34 -3.62
C GLU A 1228 -21.67 -12.40 -4.25
N ASN A 1229 -22.38 -11.26 -4.28
CA ASN A 1229 -23.70 -11.16 -4.91
C ASN A 1229 -23.63 -11.30 -6.43
N LEU A 1230 -22.61 -10.72 -7.08
CA LEU A 1230 -22.35 -10.88 -8.51
C LEU A 1230 -22.15 -12.36 -8.85
N LEU A 1231 -21.20 -13.02 -8.19
CA LEU A 1231 -20.90 -14.43 -8.42
C LEU A 1231 -22.10 -15.33 -8.14
N THR A 1232 -22.88 -15.03 -7.11
CA THR A 1232 -24.12 -15.75 -6.83
C THR A 1232 -25.16 -15.52 -7.93
N ALA A 1233 -25.38 -14.27 -8.37
CA ALA A 1233 -26.34 -13.96 -9.41
C ALA A 1233 -25.98 -14.58 -10.77
N VAL A 1234 -24.68 -14.74 -11.04
CA VAL A 1234 -24.16 -15.33 -12.28
C VAL A 1234 -24.12 -16.85 -12.19
N PHE A 1235 -23.51 -17.40 -11.15
CA PHE A 1235 -23.14 -18.82 -11.10
C PHE A 1235 -24.06 -19.70 -10.26
N ALA A 1236 -24.80 -19.16 -9.28
CA ALA A 1236 -25.71 -19.99 -8.49
C ALA A 1236 -26.84 -20.55 -9.38
N SER A 1237 -27.09 -21.84 -9.22
CA SER A 1237 -28.07 -22.65 -9.94
C SER A 1237 -29.46 -22.53 -9.34
#